data_AF-A0A851FL18-F1
#
_entry.id   AF-A0A851FL18-F1
#
_cell.length_a   1.000
_cell.length_b   1.000
_cell.length_c   1.000
_cell.angle_alpha   90.00
_cell.angle_beta   90.00
_cell.angle_gamma   90.00
#
_symmetry.space_group_name_H-M   'P 1'
#
loop_
_entity.id
_entity.type
_entity.pdbx_description
1 polymer ?
#
loop_
_entity_poly.entity_id
_entity_poly.type
_entity_poly.pdbx_seq_one_letter_code
_entity_poly.pdbx_strand_id
1 'polypeptide(L)'
;RMFHDDELEESEKFYVGQPRVLLLIYALYNTLVARSEMVCYFVIILNHMISASMITLVLPILIFLWAMLSVPRPSKRFWMTAIVYTEVAIVIKYFFQFGFFPWNKHVDYTKDKPYHPPNIIGIEKKEGYVHYDLVQLLALFFHRSILKCHGLWDEDEKGDSSSSKGDTDDELSLTGGRRDSSASLKSVNLAASVESIHVHFPEQQTAIRRKSSSSISQLSHRSSFSSHRSKRDIFKNINHTTFSLYFLQCKLPVIKLHCGLCCFRTLQVYVPIRQFFYNLIHPDYSAVTDVYVLMFLADTVDFIIIVFGFWAFGKHSAAADITSSLSEDQVPEAFLVMVLIQFGTMVVDRALYLKKTVMGKVIFQVILVFGIHFWMFFILPGVTERKFSQNTVAQLWYFVKCVYFGLSAYQIRCGYPTRVLGNFLTKSYNYVNLFLFQGFRLVPFLTELRAVMDWVWTDTTLSLSSWICVEDIYAHIFILKCWRESEKRYPQPRGQKKKKVVKYGMGGMIIILLICIVWFPLLFMSLIKSVAGITNKPLDVSIKITLGGYQPIFTMSAQQSQLKDLNQTGFSTFLASYRGNTAALQFLEGYGKEDITLADLEGNSNSLWTISPPSREKMIQGLLDFSAEFTVVLSWTIQRTLREVYPYYIKAPSDSLAKPIKQLLPDCKWKNITVSLVKNVSSEGVREWWVLNQLGKRFTSSEESLELFIFSDKVSPPSLGFLAGYGIMGLYASVVLVIGKFVREFFSGISHSIMFEELPNVDRILKLCTDIFLVRETGELELEEDLYAKLIFLYRSPETMIKWTREK
;
A
#
# COMPACT_ATOMS: atom_id res chain seq x y z
N ARG A 1 -35.23 38.25 -19.45
CA ARG A 1 -34.20 39.18 -18.95
C ARG A 1 -34.94 40.32 -18.25
N MET A 2 -34.68 40.56 -16.96
CA MET A 2 -35.30 41.66 -16.19
C MET A 2 -34.59 43.00 -16.40
N PHE A 3 -33.36 42.98 -16.95
CA PHE A 3 -32.53 44.14 -17.26
C PHE A 3 -31.98 44.00 -18.69
N HIS A 4 -31.98 45.08 -19.47
CA HIS A 4 -31.45 45.13 -20.84
C HIS A 4 -30.50 46.32 -20.96
N ASP A 5 -29.26 46.02 -21.32
CA ASP A 5 -28.15 46.96 -21.49
C ASP A 5 -27.28 46.44 -22.63
N ASP A 6 -27.14 47.24 -23.69
CA ASP A 6 -26.47 46.86 -24.92
C ASP A 6 -24.98 46.55 -24.68
N GLU A 7 -24.33 47.25 -23.74
CA GLU A 7 -22.92 47.02 -23.42
C GLU A 7 -22.68 45.61 -22.84
N LEU A 8 -23.61 45.11 -22.01
CA LEU A 8 -23.53 43.76 -21.46
C LEU A 8 -23.69 42.72 -22.57
N GLU A 9 -24.61 42.93 -23.51
CA GLU A 9 -24.84 41.99 -24.62
C GLU A 9 -23.68 41.98 -25.62
N GLU A 10 -23.07 43.14 -25.90
CA GLU A 10 -21.84 43.22 -26.69
C GLU A 10 -20.67 42.52 -26.00
N SER A 11 -20.55 42.65 -24.67
CA SER A 11 -19.53 41.95 -23.90
C SER A 11 -19.72 40.43 -23.93
N GLU A 12 -20.96 39.93 -23.82
CA GLU A 12 -21.28 38.51 -23.94
C GLU A 12 -20.91 37.98 -25.33
N LYS A 13 -21.25 38.71 -26.40
CA LYS A 13 -20.85 38.37 -27.78
C LYS A 13 -19.33 38.32 -27.92
N PHE A 14 -18.61 39.26 -27.31
CA PHE A 14 -17.15 39.28 -27.29
C PHE A 14 -16.55 38.06 -26.56
N TYR A 15 -17.09 37.69 -25.39
CA TYR A 15 -16.61 36.52 -24.64
C TYR A 15 -16.89 35.20 -25.38
N VAL A 16 -18.05 35.06 -26.02
CA VAL A 16 -18.40 33.87 -26.82
C VAL A 16 -17.55 33.79 -28.10
N GLY A 17 -17.16 34.93 -28.68
CA GLY A 17 -16.32 35.02 -29.87
C GLY A 17 -14.84 34.69 -29.66
N GLN A 18 -14.41 34.39 -28.43
CA GLN A 18 -13.00 34.12 -28.12
C GLN A 18 -12.49 32.78 -28.70
N PRO A 19 -11.17 32.64 -28.92
CA PRO A 19 -10.57 31.37 -29.32
C PRO A 19 -10.84 30.23 -28.33
N ARG A 20 -10.96 28.99 -28.83
CA ARG A 20 -11.29 27.79 -28.02
C ARG A 20 -10.38 27.59 -26.81
N VAL A 21 -9.08 27.91 -26.92
CA VAL A 21 -8.12 27.78 -25.82
C VAL A 21 -8.42 28.78 -24.70
N LEU A 22 -8.78 30.03 -25.05
CA LEU A 22 -9.11 31.03 -24.05
C LEU A 22 -10.44 30.71 -23.36
N LEU A 23 -11.43 30.20 -24.11
CA LEU A 23 -12.67 29.67 -23.53
C LEU A 23 -12.41 28.55 -22.52
N LEU A 24 -11.47 27.64 -22.82
CA LEU A 24 -11.05 26.60 -21.87
C LEU A 24 -10.41 27.21 -20.60
N ILE A 25 -9.56 28.23 -20.74
CA ILE A 25 -8.95 28.92 -19.59
C ILE A 25 -10.03 29.60 -18.74
N TYR A 26 -11.00 30.29 -19.34
CA TYR A 26 -12.14 30.87 -18.61
C TYR A 26 -12.95 29.79 -17.90
N ALA A 27 -13.23 28.66 -18.54
CA ALA A 27 -13.92 27.54 -17.92
C ALA A 27 -13.14 26.94 -16.73
N LEU A 28 -11.82 26.79 -16.86
CA LEU A 28 -10.94 26.33 -15.76
C LEU A 28 -10.90 27.32 -14.60
N TYR A 29 -10.81 28.62 -14.89
CA TYR A 29 -10.87 29.67 -13.88
C TYR A 29 -12.21 29.68 -13.14
N ASN A 30 -13.33 29.60 -13.87
CA ASN A 30 -14.66 29.52 -13.28
C ASN A 30 -14.83 28.25 -12.42
N THR A 31 -14.26 27.13 -12.85
CA THR A 31 -14.24 25.89 -12.06
C THR A 31 -13.42 26.06 -10.77
N LEU A 32 -12.26 26.71 -10.85
CA LEU A 32 -11.40 27.01 -9.70
C LEU A 32 -12.12 27.93 -8.69
N VAL A 33 -12.79 28.98 -9.15
CA VAL A 33 -13.57 29.89 -8.31
C VAL A 33 -14.74 29.14 -7.65
N ALA A 34 -15.51 28.37 -8.43
CA ALA A 34 -16.66 27.61 -7.95
C ALA A 34 -16.30 26.52 -6.94
N ARG A 35 -15.11 25.91 -7.06
CA ARG A 35 -14.62 24.83 -6.17
C ARG A 35 -13.39 25.24 -5.36
N SER A 36 -13.28 26.51 -5.01
CA SER A 36 -12.14 27.08 -4.29
C SER A 36 -11.88 26.43 -2.92
N GLU A 37 -12.92 25.93 -2.23
CA GLU A 37 -12.79 25.15 -0.99
C GLU A 37 -11.97 23.87 -1.20
N MET A 38 -12.29 23.08 -2.23
CA MET A 38 -11.59 21.83 -2.53
C MET A 38 -10.16 22.07 -2.99
N VAL A 39 -9.92 23.18 -3.70
CA VAL A 39 -8.56 23.61 -4.08
C VAL A 39 -7.73 23.90 -2.83
N CYS A 40 -8.29 24.60 -1.83
CA CYS A 40 -7.59 24.84 -0.57
C CYS A 40 -7.24 23.54 0.15
N TYR A 41 -8.19 22.60 0.27
CA TYR A 41 -7.91 21.30 0.88
C TYR A 41 -6.82 20.54 0.13
N PHE A 42 -6.88 20.49 -1.20
CA PHE A 42 -5.86 19.84 -2.01
C PHE A 42 -4.47 20.43 -1.78
N VAL A 43 -4.33 21.76 -1.78
CA VAL A 43 -3.03 22.42 -1.57
C VAL A 43 -2.49 22.14 -0.16
N ILE A 44 -3.34 22.09 0.86
CA ILE A 44 -2.94 21.77 2.24
C ILE A 44 -2.41 20.32 2.33
N ILE A 45 -3.13 19.36 1.74
CA ILE A 45 -2.69 17.96 1.70
C ILE A 45 -1.38 17.82 0.90
N LEU A 46 -1.27 18.49 -0.25
CA LEU A 46 -0.06 18.48 -1.08
C LEU A 46 1.15 19.05 -0.33
N ASN A 47 0.99 20.16 0.37
CA ASN A 47 2.06 20.73 1.18
C ASN A 47 2.51 19.75 2.28
N HIS A 48 1.57 19.07 2.93
CA HIS A 48 1.88 18.08 3.94
C HIS A 48 2.57 16.84 3.36
N MET A 49 2.14 16.33 2.20
CA MET A 49 2.77 15.19 1.51
C MET A 49 4.24 15.42 1.19
N ILE A 50 4.60 16.64 0.79
CA ILE A 50 5.96 17.00 0.39
C ILE A 50 6.82 17.28 1.63
N SER A 51 6.28 18.03 2.59
CA SER A 51 7.03 18.46 3.78
C SER A 51 7.14 17.40 4.87
N ALA A 52 6.14 16.52 5.01
CA ALA A 52 6.07 15.43 5.97
C ALA A 52 6.43 15.83 7.43
N SER A 53 5.98 17.02 7.85
CA SER A 53 6.38 17.60 9.15
C SER A 53 5.22 17.72 10.13
N MET A 54 5.54 17.78 11.43
CA MET A 54 4.55 17.97 12.49
C MET A 54 3.75 19.26 12.36
N ILE A 55 4.40 20.38 11.99
CA ILE A 55 3.71 21.65 11.77
C ILE A 55 2.70 21.50 10.63
N THR A 56 3.11 20.87 9.53
CA THR A 56 2.18 20.66 8.41
C THR A 56 1.08 19.63 8.70
N LEU A 57 1.25 18.74 9.68
CA LEU A 57 0.30 17.67 10.01
C LEU A 57 -0.99 18.19 10.67
N VAL A 58 -0.91 19.28 11.44
CA VAL A 58 -2.04 19.80 12.21
C VAL A 58 -3.20 20.20 11.30
N LEU A 59 -2.92 20.84 10.17
CA LEU A 59 -3.95 21.34 9.26
C LEU A 59 -4.75 20.22 8.56
N PRO A 60 -4.14 19.19 7.94
CA PRO A 60 -4.86 18.01 7.42
C PRO A 60 -5.80 17.37 8.45
N ILE A 61 -5.35 17.21 9.70
CA ILE A 61 -6.20 16.64 10.77
C ILE A 61 -7.42 17.54 11.01
N LEU A 62 -7.23 18.87 11.10
CA LEU A 62 -8.34 19.81 11.24
C LEU A 62 -9.28 19.83 10.03
N ILE A 63 -8.77 19.61 8.81
CA ILE A 63 -9.63 19.51 7.61
C ILE A 63 -10.58 18.32 7.75
N PHE A 64 -10.04 17.12 8.03
CA PHE A 64 -10.85 15.91 8.05
C PHE A 64 -11.78 15.79 9.27
N LEU A 65 -11.42 16.42 10.40
CA LEU A 65 -12.20 16.32 11.64
C LEU A 65 -13.08 17.55 11.94
N TRP A 66 -12.83 18.69 11.30
CA TRP A 66 -13.61 19.91 11.55
C TRP A 66 -14.18 20.50 10.27
N ALA A 67 -13.36 20.77 9.25
CA ALA A 67 -13.81 21.45 8.04
C ALA A 67 -14.84 20.62 7.26
N MET A 68 -14.47 19.39 6.87
CA MET A 68 -15.32 18.53 6.04
C MET A 68 -16.54 17.96 6.78
N LEU A 69 -16.51 17.91 8.13
CA LEU A 69 -17.64 17.46 8.96
C LEU A 69 -18.63 18.59 9.28
N SER A 70 -18.27 19.85 9.05
CA SER A 70 -19.16 20.97 9.35
C SER A 70 -20.34 21.05 8.38
N VAL A 71 -21.53 21.36 8.92
CA VAL A 71 -22.78 21.52 8.17
C VAL A 71 -23.29 22.95 8.38
N PRO A 72 -23.67 23.71 7.33
CA PRO A 72 -23.63 23.39 5.90
C PRO A 72 -22.26 23.62 5.23
N ARG A 73 -21.38 24.45 5.82
CA ARG A 73 -20.06 24.81 5.31
C ARG A 73 -19.06 25.06 6.45
N PRO A 74 -17.74 25.06 6.18
CA PRO A 74 -16.74 25.42 7.19
C PRO A 74 -16.96 26.84 7.71
N SER A 75 -16.90 26.97 9.04
CA SER A 75 -17.10 28.25 9.73
C SER A 75 -16.00 29.26 9.41
N LYS A 76 -16.30 30.56 9.57
CA LYS A 76 -15.30 31.65 9.51
C LYS A 76 -14.13 31.40 10.46
N ARG A 77 -14.41 30.83 11.63
CA ARG A 77 -13.40 30.48 12.66
C ARG A 77 -12.39 29.47 12.12
N PHE A 78 -12.83 28.47 11.37
CA PHE A 78 -11.92 27.50 10.74
C PHE A 78 -10.97 28.20 9.76
N TRP A 79 -11.49 28.99 8.83
CA TRP A 79 -10.68 29.68 7.83
C TRP A 79 -9.70 30.69 8.44
N MET A 80 -10.14 31.46 9.44
CA MET A 80 -9.25 32.35 10.18
C MET A 80 -8.14 31.59 10.92
N THR A 81 -8.48 30.45 11.54
CA THR A 81 -7.48 29.60 12.22
C THR A 81 -6.48 29.05 11.22
N ALA A 82 -6.92 28.59 10.04
CA ALA A 82 -6.04 28.09 8.99
C ALA A 82 -5.06 29.17 8.49
N ILE A 83 -5.55 30.38 8.21
CA ILE A 83 -4.73 31.52 7.75
C ILE A 83 -3.69 31.89 8.81
N VAL A 84 -4.12 32.14 10.04
CA VAL A 84 -3.20 32.52 11.14
C VAL A 84 -2.19 31.41 11.40
N TYR A 85 -2.61 30.14 11.36
CA TYR A 85 -1.71 29.01 11.52
C TYR A 85 -0.65 28.97 10.42
N THR A 86 -1.03 29.18 9.15
CA THR A 86 -0.07 29.23 8.04
C THR A 86 0.92 30.38 8.15
N GLU A 87 0.46 31.58 8.56
CA GLU A 87 1.34 32.73 8.78
C GLU A 87 2.34 32.44 9.90
N VAL A 88 1.87 31.92 11.04
CA VAL A 88 2.73 31.54 12.17
C VAL A 88 3.72 30.44 11.75
N ALA A 89 3.28 29.44 11.00
CA ALA A 89 4.15 28.37 10.50
C ALA A 89 5.26 28.91 9.58
N ILE A 90 4.95 29.84 8.67
CA ILE A 90 5.93 30.50 7.79
C ILE A 90 6.94 31.30 8.62
N VAL A 91 6.48 32.08 9.60
CA VAL A 91 7.35 32.88 10.48
C VAL A 91 8.28 31.97 11.29
N ILE A 92 7.77 30.88 11.85
CA ILE A 92 8.56 29.87 12.56
C ILE A 92 9.61 29.27 11.62
N LYS A 93 9.20 28.77 10.45
CA LYS A 93 10.13 28.18 9.46
C LYS A 93 11.20 29.17 9.02
N TYR A 94 10.86 30.46 8.87
CA TYR A 94 11.78 31.53 8.52
C TYR A 94 12.82 31.79 9.62
N PHE A 95 12.38 31.91 10.87
CA PHE A 95 13.28 32.15 12.01
C PHE A 95 14.36 31.08 12.15
N PHE A 96 14.04 29.83 11.84
CA PHE A 96 14.99 28.73 11.98
C PHE A 96 15.89 28.49 10.76
N GLN A 97 15.81 29.31 9.71
CA GLN A 97 16.77 29.26 8.61
C GLN A 97 18.13 29.85 8.95
N PHE A 98 18.19 30.68 10.01
CA PHE A 98 19.45 31.27 10.42
C PHE A 98 20.46 30.22 10.88
N GLY A 99 21.72 30.40 10.48
CA GLY A 99 22.82 29.47 10.77
C GLY A 99 23.35 29.52 12.20
N PHE A 100 22.77 30.34 13.09
CA PHE A 100 23.24 30.44 14.48
C PHE A 100 22.89 29.22 15.32
N PHE A 101 21.88 28.44 14.94
CA PHE A 101 21.45 27.29 15.69
C PHE A 101 22.45 26.11 15.57
N PRO A 102 22.79 25.42 16.69
CA PRO A 102 23.75 24.31 16.67
C PRO A 102 23.41 23.19 15.69
N TRP A 103 22.12 22.88 15.52
CA TRP A 103 21.63 21.84 14.63
C TRP A 103 21.70 22.20 13.13
N ASN A 104 21.93 23.46 12.77
CA ASN A 104 22.06 23.92 11.38
C ASN A 104 23.52 23.91 10.86
N LYS A 105 24.48 23.44 11.67
CA LYS A 105 25.91 23.42 11.31
C LYS A 105 26.31 22.25 10.39
N HIS A 106 25.66 21.09 10.52
CA HIS A 106 25.97 19.87 9.76
C HIS A 106 24.71 19.33 9.05
N VAL A 107 24.23 20.07 8.05
CA VAL A 107 22.98 19.76 7.35
C VAL A 107 23.12 18.49 6.50
N ASP A 108 24.22 18.30 5.78
CA ASP A 108 24.39 17.18 4.85
C ASP A 108 24.32 15.80 5.52
N TYR A 109 24.85 15.67 6.74
CA TYR A 109 24.82 14.42 7.49
C TYR A 109 23.45 14.13 8.15
N THR A 110 22.70 15.17 8.47
CA THR A 110 21.41 15.06 9.18
C THR A 110 20.22 15.07 8.24
N LYS A 111 20.44 15.36 6.94
CA LYS A 111 19.40 15.52 5.92
C LYS A 111 18.61 14.25 5.66
N ASP A 112 19.19 13.06 5.73
CA ASP A 112 18.46 11.82 5.40
C ASP A 112 17.89 11.09 6.62
N LYS A 113 18.27 11.52 7.84
CA LYS A 113 17.82 10.87 9.07
C LYS A 113 16.37 11.25 9.41
N PRO A 114 15.44 10.29 9.52
CA PRO A 114 14.03 10.57 9.80
C PRO A 114 13.80 11.08 11.24
N TYR A 115 14.53 10.55 12.23
CA TYR A 115 14.34 10.90 13.65
C TYR A 115 15.13 12.11 14.16
N HIS A 116 15.75 12.89 13.26
CA HIS A 116 16.40 14.13 13.67
C HIS A 116 15.32 15.17 14.07
N PRO A 117 15.31 15.75 15.29
CA PRO A 117 14.18 16.55 15.76
C PRO A 117 13.79 17.73 14.85
N PRO A 118 14.73 18.52 14.29
CA PRO A 118 14.40 19.53 13.28
C PRO A 118 13.67 18.98 12.05
N ASN A 119 13.97 17.74 11.62
CA ASN A 119 13.33 17.12 10.46
C ASN A 119 11.89 16.68 10.79
N ILE A 120 11.66 16.12 11.99
CA ILE A 120 10.32 15.72 12.46
C ILE A 120 9.41 16.95 12.61
N ILE A 121 9.94 18.01 13.23
CA ILE A 121 9.16 19.22 13.49
C ILE A 121 8.90 19.99 12.18
N GLY A 122 9.82 19.92 11.20
CA GLY A 122 9.74 20.64 9.92
C GLY A 122 10.49 21.97 9.92
N ILE A 123 11.56 22.04 10.70
CA ILE A 123 12.38 23.22 10.98
C ILE A 123 13.77 23.07 10.31
N GLU A 124 13.91 22.11 9.39
CA GLU A 124 15.16 21.87 8.67
C GLU A 124 15.55 23.08 7.79
N LYS A 125 16.84 23.38 7.76
CA LYS A 125 17.40 24.37 6.83
C LYS A 125 17.45 23.77 5.43
N LYS A 126 16.69 24.34 4.50
CA LYS A 126 16.66 23.90 3.09
C LYS A 126 16.38 25.05 2.14
N GLU A 127 16.89 24.93 0.92
CA GLU A 127 16.54 25.84 -0.16
C GLU A 127 15.08 25.62 -0.60
N GLY A 128 14.35 26.69 -0.87
CA GLY A 128 12.96 26.62 -1.32
C GLY A 128 11.94 26.14 -0.26
N TYR A 129 12.24 26.26 1.03
CA TYR A 129 11.43 25.72 2.13
C TYR A 129 9.99 26.26 2.24
N VAL A 130 9.67 27.41 1.63
CA VAL A 130 8.37 28.12 1.78
C VAL A 130 7.48 28.04 0.53
N HIS A 131 7.95 27.49 -0.60
CA HIS A 131 7.20 27.62 -1.87
C HIS A 131 5.76 27.10 -1.77
N TYR A 132 5.55 25.91 -1.18
CA TYR A 132 4.22 25.34 -0.99
C TYR A 132 3.41 26.04 0.10
N ASP A 133 4.05 26.54 1.17
CA ASP A 133 3.37 27.31 2.21
C ASP A 133 2.85 28.66 1.66
N LEU A 134 3.58 29.29 0.73
CA LEU A 134 3.16 30.52 0.06
C LEU A 134 1.97 30.28 -0.88
N VAL A 135 2.01 29.21 -1.67
CA VAL A 135 0.89 28.80 -2.53
C VAL A 135 -0.35 28.48 -1.68
N GLN A 136 -0.16 27.81 -0.53
CA GLN A 136 -1.22 27.55 0.43
C GLN A 136 -1.83 28.83 1.00
N LEU A 137 -1.00 29.79 1.42
CA LEU A 137 -1.47 31.07 1.94
C LEU A 137 -2.28 31.84 0.87
N LEU A 138 -1.77 31.89 -0.36
CA LEU A 138 -2.45 32.52 -1.48
C LEU A 138 -3.80 31.86 -1.79
N ALA A 139 -3.88 30.52 -1.78
CA ALA A 139 -5.13 29.80 -1.96
C ALA A 139 -6.16 30.12 -0.86
N LEU A 140 -5.72 30.18 0.40
CA LEU A 140 -6.58 30.53 1.55
C LEU A 140 -7.11 31.96 1.45
N PHE A 141 -6.27 32.94 1.11
CA PHE A 141 -6.71 34.32 0.90
C PHE A 141 -7.61 34.46 -0.33
N PHE A 142 -7.33 33.72 -1.41
CA PHE A 142 -8.17 33.69 -2.60
C PHE A 142 -9.57 33.15 -2.27
N HIS A 143 -9.67 32.03 -1.55
CA HIS A 143 -10.97 31.51 -1.10
C HIS A 143 -11.68 32.49 -0.16
N ARG A 144 -10.96 33.11 0.79
CA ARG A 144 -11.51 34.18 1.65
C ARG A 144 -12.07 35.35 0.84
N SER A 145 -11.38 35.76 -0.23
CA SER A 145 -11.84 36.86 -1.09
C SER A 145 -13.17 36.50 -1.76
N ILE A 146 -13.31 35.27 -2.27
CA ILE A 146 -14.55 34.77 -2.89
C ILE A 146 -15.70 34.73 -1.87
N LEU A 147 -15.43 34.23 -0.65
CA LEU A 147 -16.44 34.21 0.41
C LEU A 147 -16.92 35.62 0.79
N LYS A 148 -16.02 36.62 0.79
CA LYS A 148 -16.40 38.03 1.00
C LYS A 148 -17.19 38.59 -0.17
N CYS A 149 -16.81 38.31 -1.41
CA CYS A 149 -17.53 38.76 -2.61
C CYS A 149 -18.98 38.26 -2.61
N HIS A 150 -19.24 37.05 -2.09
CA HIS A 150 -20.58 36.47 -2.00
C HIS A 150 -21.33 36.84 -0.70
N GLY A 151 -20.76 37.65 0.19
CA GLY A 151 -21.38 38.01 1.47
C GLY A 151 -21.44 36.85 2.50
N LEU A 152 -20.71 35.77 2.27
CA LEU A 152 -20.72 34.55 3.09
C LEU A 152 -19.78 34.62 4.31
N TRP A 153 -19.07 35.74 4.50
CA TRP A 153 -18.03 35.90 5.51
C TRP A 153 -18.50 36.58 6.81
N ASP A 154 -19.69 37.20 6.82
CA ASP A 154 -20.13 38.14 7.88
C ASP A 154 -21.15 37.55 8.88
N GLU A 155 -21.35 36.23 8.88
CA GLU A 155 -22.50 35.57 9.54
C GLU A 155 -22.41 35.30 11.05
N ASP A 156 -21.44 35.83 11.81
CA ASP A 156 -21.27 35.44 13.23
C ASP A 156 -21.72 36.51 14.26
N GLU A 157 -22.26 37.68 13.86
CA GLU A 157 -22.59 38.76 14.82
C GLU A 157 -24.08 38.93 15.19
N LYS A 158 -25.01 38.16 14.60
CA LYS A 158 -26.46 38.31 14.86
C LYS A 158 -27.05 37.28 15.84
N GLY A 159 -26.25 36.74 16.75
CA GLY A 159 -26.68 35.70 17.69
C GLY A 159 -27.08 36.14 19.10
N ASP A 160 -26.55 37.25 19.64
CA ASP A 160 -26.62 37.52 21.10
C ASP A 160 -27.02 38.97 21.48
N SER A 161 -27.79 39.68 20.65
CA SER A 161 -28.25 41.04 20.98
C SER A 161 -29.74 41.31 20.74
N SER A 162 -30.59 40.30 20.93
CA SER A 162 -32.06 40.46 20.90
C SER A 162 -32.78 39.91 22.14
N SER A 163 -32.18 40.09 23.33
CA SER A 163 -32.84 39.81 24.61
C SER A 163 -32.48 40.85 25.68
N SER A 164 -32.61 42.15 25.37
CA SER A 164 -32.76 43.19 26.39
C SER A 164 -33.13 44.54 25.78
N LYS A 165 -34.37 44.69 25.35
CA LYS A 165 -35.04 46.00 25.44
C LYS A 165 -36.45 45.76 25.94
N GLY A 166 -36.62 46.04 27.22
CA GLY A 166 -37.93 46.14 27.84
C GLY A 166 -38.67 47.35 27.28
N ASP A 167 -39.95 47.11 27.05
CA ASP A 167 -41.09 48.01 26.95
C ASP A 167 -40.80 49.49 27.24
N THR A 168 -41.05 50.33 26.24
CA THR A 168 -41.65 51.64 26.42
C THR A 168 -42.32 52.02 25.10
N ASP A 169 -43.65 52.16 25.18
CA ASP A 169 -44.53 52.53 24.08
C ASP A 169 -44.42 54.03 23.73
N ASP A 170 -44.93 54.30 22.53
CA ASP A 170 -45.57 55.53 22.03
C ASP A 170 -44.83 56.53 21.13
N GLU A 171 -45.58 56.84 20.07
CA GLU A 171 -45.59 57.99 19.15
C GLU A 171 -44.84 57.96 17.79
N LEU A 172 -45.68 57.75 16.77
CA LEU A 172 -45.90 58.58 15.57
C LEU A 172 -44.84 58.62 14.45
N SER A 173 -45.31 58.12 13.30
CA SER A 173 -44.77 58.35 11.97
C SER A 173 -45.12 59.75 11.46
N LEU A 174 -44.18 60.39 10.74
CA LEU A 174 -44.46 61.30 9.60
C LEU A 174 -43.15 61.69 8.86
N THR A 175 -43.12 61.32 7.58
CA THR A 175 -42.57 62.02 6.39
C THR A 175 -41.26 62.83 6.42
N GLY A 176 -40.33 62.42 5.54
CA GLY A 176 -39.73 63.29 4.52
C GLY A 176 -38.39 63.98 4.84
N GLY A 177 -37.35 63.69 4.06
CA GLY A 177 -36.10 64.47 4.13
C GLY A 177 -34.91 63.90 3.36
N ARG A 178 -34.88 64.19 2.05
CA ARG A 178 -33.74 64.11 1.13
C ARG A 178 -32.47 64.74 1.74
N ARG A 179 -31.31 64.08 1.64
CA ARG A 179 -30.00 64.74 1.49
C ARG A 179 -28.95 63.80 0.90
N ASP A 180 -28.58 64.11 -0.34
CA ASP A 180 -27.40 63.63 -1.04
C ASP A 180 -26.10 64.10 -0.39
N SER A 181 -25.02 63.38 -0.73
CA SER A 181 -23.58 63.76 -0.81
C SER A 181 -22.72 62.82 0.02
N SER A 182 -21.57 62.30 -0.41
CA SER A 182 -20.88 62.20 -1.70
C SER A 182 -19.56 61.48 -1.39
N ALA A 183 -19.04 60.75 -2.38
CA ALA A 183 -17.64 60.40 -2.56
C ALA A 183 -16.98 59.36 -1.63
N SER A 184 -16.90 58.13 -2.14
CA SER A 184 -15.62 57.42 -2.24
C SER A 184 -15.65 56.45 -3.42
N LEU A 185 -15.35 56.96 -4.61
CA LEU A 185 -14.96 56.16 -5.75
C LEU A 185 -13.59 55.53 -5.47
N LYS A 186 -13.53 54.19 -5.40
CA LYS A 186 -12.38 53.36 -5.82
C LYS A 186 -12.68 51.87 -5.65
N SER A 187 -13.19 51.24 -6.71
CA SER A 187 -12.72 49.94 -7.21
C SER A 187 -13.51 49.58 -8.46
N VAL A 188 -12.81 49.46 -9.58
CA VAL A 188 -13.31 49.00 -10.87
C VAL A 188 -13.81 47.56 -10.69
N ASN A 189 -15.12 47.35 -10.83
CA ASN A 189 -15.72 46.03 -10.88
C ASN A 189 -15.71 45.55 -12.33
N LEU A 190 -14.86 44.57 -12.64
CA LEU A 190 -15.02 43.68 -13.78
C LEU A 190 -15.49 42.33 -13.23
N ALA A 191 -16.80 42.21 -13.02
CA ALA A 191 -17.47 40.95 -12.79
C ALA A 191 -18.88 41.09 -13.36
N ALA A 192 -18.99 40.81 -14.66
CA ALA A 192 -20.26 40.65 -15.32
C ALA A 192 -21.05 39.52 -14.64
N SER A 193 -22.20 39.91 -14.10
CA SER A 193 -23.46 39.18 -14.04
C SER A 193 -23.38 37.65 -14.17
N VAL A 194 -23.40 36.96 -13.02
CA VAL A 194 -24.09 35.67 -12.93
C VAL A 194 -25.38 35.92 -12.16
N GLU A 195 -26.44 36.09 -12.93
CA GLU A 195 -27.83 36.13 -12.46
C GLU A 195 -28.14 34.77 -11.83
N SER A 196 -28.05 34.66 -10.50
CA SER A 196 -28.72 33.57 -9.80
C SER A 196 -30.20 33.92 -9.73
N ILE A 197 -30.96 33.35 -10.67
CA ILE A 197 -32.42 33.30 -10.59
C ILE A 197 -32.74 32.54 -9.29
N HIS A 198 -33.03 33.28 -8.23
CA HIS A 198 -33.85 32.78 -7.14
C HIS A 198 -35.22 32.50 -7.74
N VAL A 199 -35.48 31.22 -8.02
CA VAL A 199 -36.85 30.74 -8.18
C VAL A 199 -37.51 30.91 -6.81
N HIS A 200 -38.26 31.99 -6.65
CA HIS A 200 -39.27 32.07 -5.60
C HIS A 200 -40.24 30.91 -5.85
N PHE A 201 -40.18 29.88 -5.02
CA PHE A 201 -41.34 29.03 -4.84
C PHE A 201 -42.42 29.91 -4.19
N PRO A 202 -43.61 30.10 -4.79
CA PRO A 202 -44.72 30.62 -4.02
C PRO A 202 -45.03 29.58 -2.95
N GLU A 203 -44.76 29.95 -1.70
CA GLU A 203 -45.25 29.24 -0.54
C GLU A 203 -46.77 29.22 -0.62
N GLN A 204 -47.32 28.03 -0.84
CA GLN A 204 -48.74 27.77 -0.73
C GLN A 204 -49.13 28.05 0.73
N GLN A 205 -49.79 29.19 0.97
CA GLN A 205 -50.56 29.42 2.18
C GLN A 205 -51.59 28.30 2.32
N THR A 206 -51.30 27.31 3.15
CA THR A 206 -52.29 26.33 3.57
C THR A 206 -53.17 26.98 4.64
N ALA A 207 -54.48 26.83 4.41
CA ALA A 207 -55.52 27.45 5.20
C ALA A 207 -55.39 27.09 6.70
N ILE A 208 -55.14 28.10 7.52
CA ILE A 208 -55.38 28.04 8.95
C ILE A 208 -56.88 27.85 9.16
N ARG A 209 -57.24 26.62 9.55
CA ARG A 209 -58.58 26.26 9.97
C ARG A 209 -58.92 27.04 11.24
N ARG A 210 -59.71 28.10 11.08
CA ARG A 210 -60.43 28.78 12.17
C ARG A 210 -61.22 27.74 12.98
N LYS A 211 -60.95 27.62 14.27
CA LYS A 211 -61.92 27.10 15.25
C LYS A 211 -62.47 28.30 16.02
N SER A 212 -63.76 28.50 15.85
CA SER A 212 -64.60 29.52 16.48
C SER A 212 -64.70 29.31 17.99
N SER A 213 -64.74 30.42 18.71
CA SER A 213 -65.25 30.53 20.08
C SER A 213 -66.75 30.83 20.04
N SER A 214 -67.54 30.05 20.76
CA SER A 214 -68.86 30.45 21.31
C SER A 214 -69.35 29.42 22.35
N SER A 215 -69.13 29.77 23.62
CA SER A 215 -70.01 29.77 24.81
C SER A 215 -71.23 28.86 24.95
N ILE A 216 -71.57 28.60 26.25
CA ILE A 216 -72.80 28.04 26.87
C ILE A 216 -72.62 26.54 27.26
N SER A 217 -72.78 26.02 28.50
CA SER A 217 -73.41 26.46 29.76
C SER A 217 -73.08 25.51 30.94
N GLN A 218 -72.96 26.09 32.14
CA GLN A 218 -73.54 25.67 33.45
C GLN A 218 -73.16 24.40 34.26
N LEU A 219 -73.05 24.69 35.58
CA LEU A 219 -73.44 23.93 36.80
C LEU A 219 -72.45 23.01 37.56
N SER A 220 -71.88 23.59 38.63
CA SER A 220 -71.85 23.21 40.07
C SER A 220 -71.75 21.75 40.59
N HIS A 221 -70.81 21.61 41.54
CA HIS A 221 -70.81 20.85 42.82
C HIS A 221 -71.09 19.33 42.84
N ARG A 222 -70.11 18.55 43.36
CA ARG A 222 -70.31 17.75 44.60
C ARG A 222 -68.98 17.33 45.27
N SER A 223 -69.06 17.33 46.59
CA SER A 223 -68.11 17.12 47.69
C SER A 223 -67.58 15.70 47.90
N SER A 224 -66.44 15.54 48.61
CA SER A 224 -66.41 15.03 50.01
C SER A 224 -65.00 14.79 50.57
N PHE A 225 -64.72 15.37 51.76
CA PHE A 225 -64.03 14.84 52.97
C PHE A 225 -62.65 14.13 52.84
N SER A 226 -61.67 14.24 53.76
CA SER A 226 -61.69 14.58 55.19
C SER A 226 -60.36 15.18 55.72
N SER A 227 -60.49 15.79 56.90
CA SER A 227 -59.52 16.33 57.86
C SER A 227 -58.50 15.29 58.38
N HIS A 228 -57.30 15.64 58.89
CA HIS A 228 -57.12 16.24 60.23
C HIS A 228 -55.72 16.82 60.52
N ARG A 229 -55.74 17.69 61.54
CA ARG A 229 -54.77 18.62 62.13
C ARG A 229 -53.72 17.98 63.06
N SER A 230 -52.49 18.53 63.01
CA SER A 230 -51.55 18.91 64.10
C SER A 230 -51.33 18.05 65.36
N LYS A 231 -50.06 17.79 65.73
CA LYS A 231 -49.28 18.48 66.81
C LYS A 231 -47.88 17.85 67.04
N ARG A 232 -46.93 18.77 67.29
CA ARG A 232 -45.67 18.71 68.09
C ARG A 232 -45.74 17.79 69.33
N ASP A 233 -44.68 17.22 69.94
CA ASP A 233 -43.23 17.48 69.93
C ASP A 233 -42.49 16.40 70.80
N ILE A 234 -41.15 16.35 70.67
CA ILE A 234 -40.10 16.04 71.68
C ILE A 234 -39.46 14.63 71.79
N PHE A 235 -38.16 14.61 71.35
CA PHE A 235 -36.92 13.95 71.84
C PHE A 235 -36.87 12.41 71.95
N LYS A 236 -35.80 11.67 71.64
CA LYS A 236 -34.37 11.78 71.24
C LYS A 236 -34.06 10.32 70.78
N ASN A 237 -33.19 9.94 69.85
CA ASN A 237 -31.78 10.28 69.62
C ASN A 237 -31.28 9.41 68.43
N ILE A 238 -30.11 9.73 67.91
CA ILE A 238 -29.24 8.98 66.96
C ILE A 238 -29.22 9.53 65.51
N ASN A 239 -28.32 10.51 65.36
CA ASN A 239 -27.22 10.58 64.39
C ASN A 239 -27.53 10.59 62.88
N HIS A 240 -27.65 11.78 62.29
CA HIS A 240 -26.57 12.47 61.55
C HIS A 240 -27.24 13.53 60.67
N THR A 241 -27.16 14.81 61.05
CA THR A 241 -27.40 15.92 60.13
C THR A 241 -26.24 16.89 60.19
N THR A 242 -25.65 17.09 59.02
CA THR A 242 -25.33 18.40 58.44
C THR A 242 -25.20 19.55 59.44
N PHE A 243 -23.98 20.08 59.57
CA PHE A 243 -23.80 21.46 59.99
C PHE A 243 -22.96 22.26 58.99
N SER A 244 -23.59 23.34 58.57
CA SER A 244 -23.07 24.50 57.86
C SER A 244 -21.67 24.91 58.32
N LEU A 245 -20.73 25.01 57.37
CA LEU A 245 -19.47 25.72 57.57
C LEU A 245 -19.68 27.21 57.27
N TYR A 246 -19.79 28.00 58.33
CA TYR A 246 -19.18 29.33 58.35
C TYR A 246 -17.66 29.15 58.15
N PHE A 247 -17.13 29.63 57.04
CA PHE A 247 -15.70 29.65 56.79
C PHE A 247 -15.14 31.01 57.18
N LEU A 248 -14.68 31.15 58.42
CA LEU A 248 -13.63 32.10 58.77
C LEU A 248 -12.47 31.33 59.39
N GLN A 249 -11.30 31.50 58.77
CA GLN A 249 -9.96 31.25 59.29
C GLN A 249 -9.52 29.78 59.49
N CYS A 250 -8.82 29.24 58.49
CA CYS A 250 -7.50 28.62 58.70
C CYS A 250 -6.78 28.35 57.36
N LYS A 251 -5.47 28.63 57.38
CA LYS A 251 -4.54 28.77 56.26
C LYS A 251 -4.29 27.46 55.49
N LEU A 252 -4.45 27.48 54.15
CA LEU A 252 -3.63 26.78 53.13
C LEU A 252 -4.24 26.98 51.71
N PRO A 253 -3.85 28.01 50.92
CA PRO A 253 -4.44 28.24 49.60
C PRO A 253 -3.39 28.23 48.48
N VAL A 254 -3.16 27.10 47.81
CA VAL A 254 -2.55 27.10 46.45
C VAL A 254 -3.11 26.00 45.53
N ILE A 255 -3.49 24.81 46.04
CA ILE A 255 -3.71 23.64 45.15
C ILE A 255 -5.18 23.44 44.71
N LYS A 256 -6.20 23.88 45.47
CA LYS A 256 -7.62 23.69 45.09
C LYS A 256 -8.13 24.65 44.00
N LEU A 257 -7.50 25.82 43.84
CA LEU A 257 -7.96 26.83 42.87
C LEU A 257 -7.58 26.47 41.42
N HIS A 258 -6.42 25.83 41.22
CA HIS A 258 -5.97 25.40 39.88
C HIS A 258 -6.79 24.23 39.32
N CYS A 259 -7.25 23.29 40.16
CA CYS A 259 -8.06 22.17 39.69
C CYS A 259 -9.47 22.61 39.27
N GLY A 260 -10.11 23.50 40.05
CA GLY A 260 -11.42 24.09 39.69
C GLY A 260 -11.37 24.96 38.42
N LEU A 261 -10.31 25.75 38.24
CA LEU A 261 -10.12 26.58 37.04
C LEU A 261 -9.82 25.74 35.79
N CYS A 262 -9.07 24.64 35.93
CA CYS A 262 -8.80 23.70 34.85
C CYS A 262 -10.08 22.94 34.45
N CYS A 263 -10.84 22.43 35.42
CA CYS A 263 -12.14 21.78 35.18
C CYS A 263 -13.17 22.74 34.55
N PHE A 264 -13.20 24.01 34.95
CA PHE A 264 -14.10 25.00 34.36
C PHE A 264 -13.72 25.33 32.90
N ARG A 265 -12.42 25.48 32.61
CA ARG A 265 -11.94 25.70 31.24
C ARG A 265 -12.13 24.50 30.32
N THR A 266 -11.93 23.28 30.82
CA THR A 266 -12.19 22.07 30.02
C THR A 266 -13.67 21.87 29.75
N LEU A 267 -14.55 22.19 30.71
CA LEU A 267 -16.00 22.16 30.52
C LEU A 267 -16.45 23.20 29.47
N GLN A 268 -15.87 24.41 29.49
CA GLN A 268 -16.18 25.49 28.54
C GLN A 268 -15.77 25.15 27.09
N VAL A 269 -14.71 24.35 26.89
CA VAL A 269 -14.30 23.85 25.56
C VAL A 269 -15.11 22.62 25.15
N TYR A 270 -15.48 21.75 26.09
CA TYR A 270 -16.22 20.52 25.79
C TYR A 270 -17.65 20.78 25.32
N VAL A 271 -18.36 21.76 25.91
CA VAL A 271 -19.76 22.08 25.55
C VAL A 271 -19.95 22.37 24.05
N PRO A 272 -19.20 23.29 23.40
CA PRO A 272 -19.38 23.54 21.98
C PRO A 272 -18.99 22.34 21.09
N ILE A 273 -18.00 21.54 21.50
CA ILE A 273 -17.61 20.31 20.79
C ILE A 273 -18.74 19.29 20.85
N ARG A 274 -19.32 19.08 22.04
CA ARG A 274 -20.48 18.19 22.22
C ARG A 274 -21.66 18.66 21.39
N GLN A 275 -21.94 19.97 21.38
CA GLN A 275 -23.02 20.53 20.58
C GLN A 275 -22.78 20.32 19.08
N PHE A 276 -21.54 20.49 18.61
CA PHE A 276 -21.16 20.22 17.21
C PHE A 276 -21.43 18.77 16.82
N PHE A 277 -20.95 17.79 17.61
CA PHE A 277 -21.19 16.38 17.32
C PHE A 277 -22.67 16.00 17.45
N TYR A 278 -23.40 16.61 18.38
CA TYR A 278 -24.84 16.39 18.51
C TYR A 278 -25.59 16.86 17.26
N ASN A 279 -25.30 18.07 16.78
CA ASN A 279 -25.89 18.62 15.55
C ASN A 279 -25.49 17.81 14.30
N LEU A 280 -24.30 17.20 14.29
CA LEU A 280 -23.84 16.33 13.21
C LEU A 280 -24.57 14.98 13.18
N ILE A 281 -24.84 14.39 14.35
CA ILE A 281 -25.51 13.09 14.46
C ILE A 281 -27.03 13.25 14.27
N HIS A 282 -27.60 14.36 14.74
CA HIS A 282 -29.02 14.67 14.66
C HIS A 282 -29.23 15.99 13.91
N PRO A 283 -29.00 16.03 12.58
CA PRO A 283 -29.27 17.22 11.78
C PRO A 283 -30.77 17.41 11.58
N ASP A 284 -31.24 18.66 11.54
CA ASP A 284 -32.64 19.00 11.25
C ASP A 284 -33.06 18.56 9.84
N TYR A 285 -32.12 18.54 8.91
CA TYR A 285 -32.29 18.06 7.54
C TYR A 285 -31.04 17.33 7.06
N SER A 286 -31.24 16.19 6.40
CA SER A 286 -30.16 15.34 5.89
C SER A 286 -30.31 15.15 4.38
N ALA A 287 -29.36 15.65 3.61
CA ALA A 287 -29.32 15.50 2.15
C ALA A 287 -28.69 14.16 1.79
N VAL A 288 -29.49 13.10 1.91
CA VAL A 288 -29.02 11.71 1.90
C VAL A 288 -28.42 11.28 0.56
N THR A 289 -27.20 10.72 0.59
CA THR A 289 -26.48 10.23 -0.60
C THR A 289 -25.76 8.92 -0.32
N ASP A 290 -25.58 8.08 -1.35
CA ASP A 290 -24.75 6.86 -1.28
C ASP A 290 -23.42 7.08 -2.02
N VAL A 291 -22.33 7.20 -1.26
CA VAL A 291 -20.96 7.40 -1.77
C VAL A 291 -20.07 6.19 -1.48
N TYR A 292 -20.61 5.11 -0.89
CA TYR A 292 -19.83 3.96 -0.43
C TYR A 292 -19.04 3.28 -1.55
N VAL A 293 -19.59 3.22 -2.77
CA VAL A 293 -18.90 2.64 -3.93
C VAL A 293 -17.60 3.37 -4.24
N LEU A 294 -17.60 4.70 -4.16
CA LEU A 294 -16.39 5.50 -4.39
C LEU A 294 -15.37 5.32 -3.27
N MET A 295 -15.84 5.17 -2.03
CA MET A 295 -14.99 4.87 -0.88
C MET A 295 -14.31 3.50 -1.01
N PHE A 296 -15.08 2.46 -1.37
CA PHE A 296 -14.57 1.11 -1.61
C PHE A 296 -13.57 1.08 -2.77
N LEU A 297 -13.82 1.84 -3.84
CA LEU A 297 -12.89 1.97 -4.96
C LEU A 297 -11.56 2.60 -4.51
N ALA A 298 -11.61 3.68 -3.72
CA ALA A 298 -10.41 4.30 -3.17
C ALA A 298 -9.61 3.32 -2.31
N ASP A 299 -10.27 2.59 -1.41
CA ASP A 299 -9.63 1.56 -0.58
C ASP A 299 -9.05 0.40 -1.40
N THR A 300 -9.70 0.01 -2.49
CA THR A 300 -9.19 -1.01 -3.43
C THR A 300 -7.94 -0.51 -4.16
N VAL A 301 -7.94 0.74 -4.61
CA VAL A 301 -6.75 1.38 -5.21
C VAL A 301 -5.61 1.45 -4.19
N ASP A 302 -5.90 1.80 -2.93
CA ASP A 302 -4.91 1.78 -1.84
C ASP A 302 -4.32 0.39 -1.62
N PHE A 303 -5.16 -0.66 -1.63
CA PHE A 303 -4.71 -2.04 -1.51
C PHE A 303 -3.80 -2.44 -2.67
N ILE A 304 -4.15 -2.06 -3.90
CA ILE A 304 -3.33 -2.29 -5.09
C ILE A 304 -1.98 -1.55 -4.97
N ILE A 305 -1.97 -0.30 -4.51
CA ILE A 305 -0.73 0.47 -4.27
C ILE A 305 0.16 -0.20 -3.23
N ILE A 306 -0.40 -0.73 -2.14
CA ILE A 306 0.38 -1.46 -1.13
C ILE A 306 0.99 -2.74 -1.73
N VAL A 307 0.18 -3.57 -2.40
CA VAL A 307 0.60 -4.87 -2.96
C VAL A 307 1.69 -4.70 -4.01
N PHE A 308 1.48 -3.82 -5.00
CA PHE A 308 2.53 -3.54 -5.97
C PHE A 308 3.70 -2.82 -5.32
N GLY A 309 3.47 -1.93 -4.37
CA GLY A 309 4.50 -1.16 -3.68
C GLY A 309 5.29 -1.88 -2.59
N PHE A 310 5.29 -3.22 -2.52
CA PHE A 310 5.91 -3.97 -1.41
C PHE A 310 7.40 -3.63 -1.21
N TRP A 311 8.15 -3.43 -2.31
CA TRP A 311 9.56 -3.04 -2.29
C TRP A 311 9.77 -1.69 -1.61
N ALA A 312 8.77 -0.81 -1.68
CA ALA A 312 8.87 0.48 -1.04
C ALA A 312 8.97 0.24 0.45
N PHE A 313 8.12 -0.57 1.07
CA PHE A 313 8.05 -0.66 2.55
C PHE A 313 9.18 -1.47 3.23
N GLY A 314 10.24 -1.85 2.50
CA GLY A 314 11.46 -2.47 3.03
C GLY A 314 12.57 -1.47 3.40
N LYS A 315 13.67 -1.99 3.96
CA LYS A 315 14.87 -1.21 4.33
C LYS A 315 15.83 -0.96 3.16
N HIS A 316 15.87 -1.85 2.17
CA HIS A 316 16.79 -1.77 1.03
C HIS A 316 16.08 -1.23 -0.23
N SER A 317 16.73 -0.31 -0.94
CA SER A 317 16.21 0.28 -2.18
C SER A 317 16.44 -0.64 -3.38
N ALA A 318 15.40 -0.82 -4.20
CA ALA A 318 15.35 -1.75 -5.34
C ALA A 318 16.37 -1.49 -6.47
N ALA A 319 17.09 -0.36 -6.47
CA ALA A 319 17.98 -0.02 -7.58
C ALA A 319 19.23 -0.91 -7.66
N ALA A 320 19.58 -1.64 -6.60
CA ALA A 320 20.82 -2.41 -6.57
C ALA A 320 20.65 -3.91 -6.77
N ASP A 321 19.50 -4.54 -6.49
CA ASP A 321 19.57 -5.98 -6.24
C ASP A 321 18.23 -6.74 -6.15
N ILE A 322 17.49 -6.88 -7.25
CA ILE A 322 16.31 -7.78 -7.32
C ILE A 322 16.74 -9.22 -7.03
N THR A 323 17.97 -9.59 -7.37
CA THR A 323 18.56 -10.91 -7.13
C THR A 323 18.96 -11.15 -5.68
N SER A 324 19.53 -10.16 -4.96
CA SER A 324 19.83 -10.36 -3.53
C SER A 324 18.59 -10.24 -2.64
N SER A 325 17.61 -9.41 -3.02
CA SER A 325 16.30 -9.33 -2.35
C SER A 325 15.50 -10.63 -2.46
N LEU A 326 15.66 -11.38 -3.55
CA LEU A 326 15.05 -12.71 -3.70
C LEU A 326 15.84 -13.80 -2.97
N SER A 327 17.08 -13.51 -2.55
CA SER A 327 17.92 -14.43 -1.78
C SER A 327 17.75 -14.28 -0.27
N GLU A 328 17.30 -13.11 0.19
CA GLU A 328 16.82 -12.87 1.55
C GLU A 328 15.29 -13.05 1.55
N ASP A 329 14.79 -14.24 1.89
CA ASP A 329 13.36 -14.62 1.96
C ASP A 329 12.52 -13.81 3.00
N GLN A 330 12.87 -12.56 3.28
CA GLN A 330 12.24 -11.71 4.30
C GLN A 330 11.26 -10.72 3.65
N VAL A 331 9.98 -11.02 3.75
CA VAL A 331 8.91 -10.05 3.42
C VAL A 331 8.97 -8.89 4.42
N PRO A 332 8.94 -7.62 3.98
CA PRO A 332 8.98 -6.48 4.90
C PRO A 332 7.83 -6.51 5.93
N GLU A 333 8.16 -6.47 7.22
CA GLU A 333 7.15 -6.54 8.29
C GLU A 333 6.14 -5.38 8.24
N ALA A 334 6.62 -4.17 7.92
CA ALA A 334 5.75 -2.99 7.78
C ALA A 334 4.69 -3.15 6.68
N PHE A 335 5.03 -3.85 5.59
CA PHE A 335 4.10 -4.16 4.51
C PHE A 335 2.98 -5.10 4.99
N LEU A 336 3.33 -6.15 5.73
CA LEU A 336 2.35 -7.11 6.25
C LEU A 336 1.34 -6.44 7.19
N VAL A 337 1.82 -5.59 8.10
CA VAL A 337 0.96 -4.83 9.02
C VAL A 337 0.04 -3.87 8.25
N MET A 338 0.54 -3.21 7.21
CA MET A 338 -0.27 -2.32 6.37
C MET A 338 -1.38 -3.05 5.63
N VAL A 339 -1.08 -4.20 5.02
CA VAL A 339 -2.08 -5.01 4.32
C VAL A 339 -3.17 -5.49 5.29
N LEU A 340 -2.77 -5.94 6.49
CA LEU A 340 -3.71 -6.41 7.51
C LEU A 340 -4.61 -5.29 8.02
N ILE A 341 -4.05 -4.11 8.33
CA ILE A 341 -4.84 -2.95 8.76
C ILE A 341 -5.76 -2.49 7.62
N GLN A 342 -5.27 -2.40 6.38
CA GLN A 342 -6.08 -1.98 5.24
C GLN A 342 -7.27 -2.93 5.05
N PHE A 343 -7.04 -4.24 5.01
CA PHE A 343 -8.10 -5.24 4.93
C PHE A 343 -9.09 -5.13 6.09
N GLY A 344 -8.59 -5.03 7.33
CA GLY A 344 -9.44 -4.86 8.51
C GLY A 344 -10.31 -3.60 8.46
N THR A 345 -9.76 -2.48 7.99
CA THR A 345 -10.52 -1.23 7.85
C THR A 345 -11.62 -1.33 6.78
N MET A 346 -11.38 -2.04 5.66
CA MET A 346 -12.43 -2.28 4.65
C MET A 346 -13.60 -3.10 5.21
N VAL A 347 -13.29 -4.13 6.00
CA VAL A 347 -14.29 -5.01 6.62
C VAL A 347 -15.13 -4.24 7.64
N VAL A 348 -14.49 -3.47 8.53
CA VAL A 348 -15.20 -2.64 9.52
C VAL A 348 -16.04 -1.55 8.84
N ASP A 349 -15.53 -0.93 7.78
CA ASP A 349 -16.30 0.06 7.02
C ASP A 349 -17.56 -0.55 6.40
N ARG A 350 -17.44 -1.74 5.78
CA ARG A 350 -18.60 -2.47 5.25
C ARG A 350 -19.65 -2.75 6.33
N ALA A 351 -19.22 -3.16 7.53
CA ALA A 351 -20.10 -3.41 8.65
C ALA A 351 -20.86 -2.15 9.10
N LEU A 352 -20.16 -1.01 9.23
CA LEU A 352 -20.75 0.27 9.61
C LEU A 352 -21.73 0.80 8.55
N TYR A 353 -21.40 0.61 7.27
CA TYR A 353 -22.28 0.95 6.15
C TYR A 353 -23.59 0.16 6.18
N LEU A 354 -23.52 -1.16 6.38
CA LEU A 354 -24.72 -2.02 6.41
C LEU A 354 -25.62 -1.74 7.62
N LYS A 355 -25.03 -1.46 8.80
CA LYS A 355 -25.80 -1.05 9.99
C LYS A 355 -26.30 0.39 9.95
N LYS A 356 -25.96 1.18 8.91
CA LYS A 356 -26.44 2.56 8.69
C LYS A 356 -26.16 3.51 9.88
N THR A 357 -25.12 3.26 10.69
CA THR A 357 -24.86 4.05 11.90
C THR A 357 -23.94 5.25 11.60
N VAL A 358 -24.46 6.47 11.75
CA VAL A 358 -23.66 7.70 11.59
C VAL A 358 -22.67 7.87 12.75
N MET A 359 -23.12 7.63 13.99
CA MET A 359 -22.29 7.73 15.19
C MET A 359 -21.07 6.81 15.12
N GLY A 360 -21.28 5.53 14.77
CA GLY A 360 -20.19 4.56 14.63
C GLY A 360 -19.20 4.98 13.54
N LYS A 361 -19.70 5.52 12.43
CA LYS A 361 -18.85 6.03 11.34
C LYS A 361 -18.01 7.24 11.74
N VAL A 362 -18.56 8.18 12.52
CA VAL A 362 -17.80 9.32 13.06
C VAL A 362 -16.67 8.85 13.97
N ILE A 363 -16.97 7.94 14.91
CA ILE A 363 -15.96 7.38 15.82
C ILE A 363 -14.85 6.68 15.01
N PHE A 364 -15.24 5.86 14.03
CA PHE A 364 -14.31 5.17 13.15
C PHE A 364 -13.43 6.15 12.35
N GLN A 365 -14.02 7.21 11.79
CA GLN A 365 -13.28 8.26 11.08
C GLN A 365 -12.24 8.92 11.98
N VAL A 366 -12.59 9.29 13.22
CA VAL A 366 -11.67 9.93 14.17
C VAL A 366 -10.49 9.00 14.48
N ILE A 367 -10.76 7.73 14.81
CA ILE A 367 -9.72 6.73 15.11
C ILE A 367 -8.81 6.52 13.90
N LEU A 368 -9.39 6.39 12.71
CA LEU A 368 -8.65 6.11 11.48
C LEU A 368 -7.77 7.30 11.05
N VAL A 369 -8.29 8.54 11.14
CA VAL A 369 -7.50 9.75 10.85
C VAL A 369 -6.29 9.81 11.79
N PHE A 370 -6.46 9.71 13.10
CA PHE A 370 -5.31 9.74 14.01
C PHE A 370 -4.37 8.53 13.83
N GLY A 371 -4.93 7.33 13.68
CA GLY A 371 -4.17 6.10 13.51
C GLY A 371 -3.28 6.11 12.27
N ILE A 372 -3.82 6.48 11.10
CA ILE A 372 -3.06 6.50 9.85
C ILE A 372 -2.01 7.62 9.85
N HIS A 373 -2.35 8.83 10.32
CA HIS A 373 -1.35 9.90 10.39
C HIS A 373 -0.23 9.57 11.39
N PHE A 374 -0.55 8.97 12.54
CA PHE A 374 0.46 8.54 13.49
C PHE A 374 1.36 7.44 12.90
N TRP A 375 0.75 6.41 12.31
CA TRP A 375 1.47 5.30 11.71
C TRP A 375 2.38 5.75 10.56
N MET A 376 1.86 6.59 9.66
CA MET A 376 2.55 7.00 8.43
C MET A 376 3.74 7.94 8.68
N PHE A 377 3.59 8.89 9.61
CA PHE A 377 4.60 9.94 9.80
C PHE A 377 5.58 9.64 10.94
N PHE A 378 5.25 8.74 11.87
CA PHE A 378 6.14 8.39 12.99
C PHE A 378 6.65 6.95 12.92
N ILE A 379 5.80 5.97 12.66
CA ILE A 379 6.21 4.55 12.70
C ILE A 379 6.93 4.16 11.40
N LEU A 380 6.34 4.45 10.25
CA LEU A 380 6.88 4.04 8.95
C LEU A 380 8.31 4.56 8.68
N PRO A 381 8.64 5.85 8.90
CA PRO A 381 10.00 6.34 8.69
C PRO A 381 11.01 5.70 9.64
N GLY A 382 10.56 5.25 10.81
CA GLY A 382 11.40 4.52 11.76
C GLY A 382 11.72 3.10 11.33
N VAL A 383 10.73 2.37 10.80
CA VAL A 383 10.94 0.99 10.34
C VAL A 383 11.72 0.93 9.02
N THR A 384 11.48 1.90 8.13
CA THR A 384 12.12 1.96 6.80
C THR A 384 13.41 2.78 6.76
N GLU A 385 13.79 3.42 7.88
CA GLU A 385 15.00 4.25 8.06
C GLU A 385 15.18 5.38 7.02
N ARG A 386 14.11 5.75 6.33
CA ARG A 386 14.10 6.79 5.28
C ARG A 386 12.99 7.81 5.53
N LYS A 387 13.14 9.00 4.95
CA LYS A 387 12.12 10.04 5.02
C LYS A 387 10.89 9.66 4.19
N PHE A 388 9.70 9.97 4.71
CA PHE A 388 8.44 9.83 3.97
C PHE A 388 8.44 10.63 2.65
N SER A 389 9.07 11.81 2.65
CA SER A 389 9.14 12.69 1.47
C SER A 389 9.89 12.09 0.28
N GLN A 390 10.76 11.10 0.49
CA GLN A 390 11.50 10.40 -0.56
C GLN A 390 10.72 9.18 -1.09
N ASN A 391 9.72 8.70 -0.35
CA ASN A 391 8.96 7.52 -0.72
C ASN A 391 7.68 7.90 -1.48
N THR A 392 7.77 7.92 -2.81
CA THR A 392 6.65 8.23 -3.70
C THR A 392 5.46 7.27 -3.58
N VAL A 393 5.72 5.99 -3.27
CA VAL A 393 4.65 5.00 -3.09
C VAL A 393 3.82 5.30 -1.84
N ALA A 394 4.46 5.63 -0.71
CA ALA A 394 3.73 6.02 0.50
C ALA A 394 3.02 7.38 0.36
N GLN A 395 3.59 8.32 -0.41
CA GLN A 395 2.91 9.57 -0.76
C GLN A 395 1.63 9.31 -1.56
N LEU A 396 1.70 8.47 -2.60
CA LEU A 396 0.55 8.12 -3.43
C LEU A 396 -0.54 7.41 -2.60
N TRP A 397 -0.14 6.46 -1.76
CA TRP A 397 -1.04 5.78 -0.83
C TRP A 397 -1.72 6.78 0.12
N TYR A 398 -0.96 7.67 0.75
CA TYR A 398 -1.52 8.66 1.67
C TYR A 398 -2.48 9.63 0.95
N PHE A 399 -2.18 10.01 -0.29
CA PHE A 399 -3.06 10.84 -1.10
C PHE A 399 -4.41 10.18 -1.38
N VAL A 400 -4.41 8.92 -1.82
CA VAL A 400 -5.65 8.18 -2.08
C VAL A 400 -6.40 7.94 -0.77
N LYS A 401 -5.71 7.66 0.34
CA LYS A 401 -6.34 7.57 1.67
C LYS A 401 -6.94 8.91 2.14
N CYS A 402 -6.35 10.04 1.79
CA CYS A 402 -6.93 11.37 2.02
C CYS A 402 -8.22 11.59 1.21
N VAL A 403 -8.27 11.10 -0.03
CA VAL A 403 -9.50 11.10 -0.84
C VAL A 403 -10.57 10.24 -0.16
N TYR A 404 -10.21 9.06 0.34
CA TYR A 404 -11.11 8.22 1.15
C TYR A 404 -11.64 8.98 2.38
N PHE A 405 -10.79 9.66 3.14
CA PHE A 405 -11.23 10.45 4.30
C PHE A 405 -12.20 11.56 3.92
N GLY A 406 -11.98 12.23 2.78
CA GLY A 406 -12.89 13.25 2.27
C GLY A 406 -14.25 12.68 1.85
N LEU A 407 -14.27 11.54 1.15
CA LEU A 407 -15.51 10.85 0.78
C LEU A 407 -16.27 10.34 2.02
N SER A 408 -15.54 9.80 3.00
CA SER A 408 -16.10 9.35 4.28
C SER A 408 -16.73 10.51 5.08
N ALA A 409 -16.05 11.64 5.19
CA ALA A 409 -16.58 12.83 5.83
C ALA A 409 -17.81 13.40 5.09
N TYR A 410 -17.78 13.38 3.75
CA TYR A 410 -18.92 13.77 2.93
C TYR A 410 -20.14 12.86 3.16
N GLN A 411 -19.93 11.53 3.24
CA GLN A 411 -20.99 10.57 3.55
C GLN A 411 -21.58 10.79 4.95
N ILE A 412 -20.74 11.05 5.95
CA ILE A 412 -21.20 11.37 7.32
C ILE A 412 -22.08 12.62 7.32
N ARG A 413 -21.66 13.67 6.61
CA ARG A 413 -22.41 14.93 6.50
C ARG A 413 -23.77 14.76 5.83
N CYS A 414 -23.81 13.98 4.76
CA CYS A 414 -25.02 13.75 3.97
C CYS A 414 -25.96 12.72 4.61
N GLY A 415 -25.47 11.82 5.47
CA GLY A 415 -26.27 10.72 6.05
C GLY A 415 -26.44 9.53 5.10
N TYR A 416 -27.03 8.43 5.62
CA TYR A 416 -27.21 7.17 4.89
C TYR A 416 -28.61 7.00 4.30
N PRO A 417 -28.75 6.51 3.05
CA PRO A 417 -30.05 6.24 2.45
C PRO A 417 -30.78 5.12 3.16
N THR A 418 -32.11 5.20 3.11
CA THR A 418 -32.99 4.15 3.60
C THR A 418 -32.83 2.87 2.79
N ARG A 419 -32.49 2.98 1.50
CA ARG A 419 -32.24 1.86 0.56
C ARG A 419 -30.76 1.66 0.27
N VAL A 420 -30.13 0.69 0.94
CA VAL A 420 -28.70 0.31 0.76
C VAL A 420 -28.51 -1.11 0.24
N LEU A 421 -29.54 -1.97 0.35
CA LEU A 421 -29.49 -3.36 -0.05
C LEU A 421 -29.65 -3.47 -1.58
N GLY A 422 -28.51 -3.69 -2.24
CA GLY A 422 -28.42 -3.90 -3.68
C GLY A 422 -26.98 -3.82 -4.16
N ASN A 423 -26.65 -4.59 -5.19
CA ASN A 423 -25.35 -4.45 -5.84
C ASN A 423 -25.35 -3.18 -6.72
N PHE A 424 -24.29 -2.38 -6.63
CA PHE A 424 -24.18 -1.14 -7.38
C PHE A 424 -24.12 -1.38 -8.90
N LEU A 425 -23.51 -2.49 -9.33
CA LEU A 425 -23.35 -2.84 -10.75
C LEU A 425 -24.66 -3.31 -11.39
N THR A 426 -25.64 -3.75 -10.59
CA THR A 426 -26.86 -4.38 -11.10
C THR A 426 -28.02 -3.42 -11.34
N LYS A 427 -27.78 -2.10 -11.21
CA LYS A 427 -28.80 -1.05 -11.42
C LYS A 427 -29.17 -0.84 -12.90
N SER A 428 -28.31 -1.20 -13.85
CA SER A 428 -28.58 -1.07 -15.29
C SER A 428 -28.21 -2.33 -16.07
N TYR A 429 -28.97 -2.61 -17.13
CA TYR A 429 -28.83 -3.82 -17.96
C TYR A 429 -28.11 -3.51 -19.29
N ASN A 430 -26.87 -3.02 -19.20
CA ASN A 430 -26.03 -2.68 -20.35
C ASN A 430 -24.81 -3.61 -20.47
N TYR A 431 -24.17 -3.66 -21.64
CA TYR A 431 -22.92 -4.43 -21.82
C TYR A 431 -21.80 -4.02 -20.85
N VAL A 432 -21.67 -2.72 -20.54
CA VAL A 432 -20.67 -2.24 -19.59
C VAL A 432 -20.89 -2.87 -18.21
N ASN A 433 -22.13 -2.86 -17.71
CA ASN A 433 -22.46 -3.45 -16.43
C ASN A 433 -22.31 -4.98 -16.43
N LEU A 434 -22.63 -5.65 -17.54
CA LEU A 434 -22.40 -7.08 -17.71
C LEU A 434 -20.91 -7.43 -17.57
N PHE A 435 -20.03 -6.75 -18.32
CA PHE A 435 -18.59 -7.02 -18.28
C PHE A 435 -17.95 -6.60 -16.94
N LEU A 436 -18.37 -5.47 -16.36
CA LEU A 436 -17.89 -5.08 -15.03
C LEU A 436 -18.36 -6.06 -13.95
N PHE A 437 -19.59 -6.57 -14.02
CA PHE A 437 -20.10 -7.55 -13.08
C PHE A 437 -19.41 -8.91 -13.23
N GLN A 438 -19.13 -9.35 -14.46
CA GLN A 438 -18.30 -10.54 -14.69
C GLN A 438 -16.88 -10.35 -14.19
N GLY A 439 -16.25 -9.19 -14.46
CA GLY A 439 -14.94 -8.84 -13.94
C GLY A 439 -14.90 -8.84 -12.41
N PHE A 440 -15.93 -8.31 -11.76
CA PHE A 440 -16.09 -8.32 -10.31
C PHE A 440 -16.16 -9.75 -9.73
N ARG A 441 -16.82 -10.68 -10.41
CA ARG A 441 -16.90 -12.11 -10.01
C ARG A 441 -15.61 -12.89 -10.28
N LEU A 442 -14.75 -12.41 -11.19
CA LEU A 442 -13.45 -13.05 -11.46
C LEU A 442 -12.41 -12.74 -10.37
N VAL A 443 -12.63 -11.71 -9.54
CA VAL A 443 -11.74 -11.40 -8.43
C VAL A 443 -11.91 -12.46 -7.33
N PRO A 444 -10.85 -13.22 -6.99
CA PRO A 444 -10.96 -14.29 -6.02
C PRO A 444 -11.29 -13.75 -4.63
N PHE A 445 -12.07 -14.51 -3.85
CA PHE A 445 -12.50 -14.22 -2.48
C PHE A 445 -13.40 -12.98 -2.30
N LEU A 446 -13.47 -12.07 -3.27
CA LEU A 446 -14.21 -10.82 -3.12
C LEU A 446 -15.72 -11.06 -3.06
N THR A 447 -16.25 -11.91 -3.95
CA THR A 447 -17.67 -12.25 -3.96
C THR A 447 -18.09 -13.06 -2.75
N GLU A 448 -17.25 -13.99 -2.31
CA GLU A 448 -17.48 -14.85 -1.16
C GLU A 448 -17.46 -14.04 0.13
N LEU A 449 -16.43 -13.20 0.32
CA LEU A 449 -16.35 -12.31 1.46
C LEU A 449 -17.52 -11.34 1.47
N ARG A 450 -17.89 -10.76 0.33
CA ARG A 450 -19.07 -9.88 0.25
C ARG A 450 -20.34 -10.60 0.71
N ALA A 451 -20.62 -11.80 0.20
CA ALA A 451 -21.83 -12.53 0.55
C ALA A 451 -21.89 -12.86 2.05
N VAL A 452 -20.77 -13.31 2.63
CA VAL A 452 -20.67 -13.61 4.06
C VAL A 452 -20.82 -12.34 4.91
N MET A 453 -20.15 -11.26 4.54
CA MET A 453 -20.23 -9.97 5.22
C MET A 453 -21.65 -9.40 5.20
N ASP A 454 -22.30 -9.40 4.03
CA ASP A 454 -23.67 -8.90 3.90
C ASP A 454 -24.65 -9.76 4.73
N TRP A 455 -24.44 -11.08 4.83
CA TRP A 455 -25.22 -11.98 5.70
C TRP A 455 -25.01 -11.70 7.20
N VAL A 456 -23.76 -11.49 7.66
CA VAL A 456 -23.46 -11.30 9.09
C VAL A 456 -24.10 -10.02 9.65
N TRP A 457 -24.13 -8.94 8.88
CA TRP A 457 -24.56 -7.63 9.39
C TRP A 457 -25.97 -7.21 8.98
N THR A 458 -26.62 -7.95 8.08
CA THR A 458 -28.03 -7.74 7.74
C THR A 458 -28.91 -8.61 8.62
N ASP A 459 -30.01 -8.06 9.11
CA ASP A 459 -30.97 -8.82 9.90
C ASP A 459 -31.83 -9.66 8.92
N THR A 460 -31.71 -10.99 8.98
CA THR A 460 -32.41 -11.97 8.12
C THR A 460 -32.68 -13.25 8.89
N THR A 461 -33.69 -14.02 8.50
CA THR A 461 -33.95 -15.36 9.05
C THR A 461 -33.25 -16.48 8.29
N LEU A 462 -32.72 -16.19 7.09
CA LEU A 462 -32.10 -17.20 6.24
C LEU A 462 -30.75 -17.68 6.80
N SER A 463 -30.51 -18.99 6.69
CA SER A 463 -29.19 -19.57 6.93
C SER A 463 -28.17 -19.10 5.89
N LEU A 464 -26.87 -19.17 6.21
CA LEU A 464 -25.80 -18.76 5.30
C LEU A 464 -25.87 -19.50 3.93
N SER A 465 -26.18 -20.80 3.92
CA SER A 465 -26.32 -21.56 2.68
C SER A 465 -27.49 -21.08 1.82
N SER A 466 -28.61 -20.75 2.46
CA SER A 466 -29.80 -20.18 1.79
C SER A 466 -29.50 -18.78 1.24
N TRP A 467 -28.76 -17.97 1.99
CA TRP A 467 -28.30 -16.65 1.55
C TRP A 467 -27.44 -16.74 0.29
N ILE A 468 -26.40 -17.60 0.31
CA ILE A 468 -25.52 -17.82 -0.85
C ILE A 468 -26.33 -18.31 -2.05
N CYS A 469 -27.31 -19.19 -1.83
CA CYS A 469 -28.20 -19.68 -2.89
C CYS A 469 -29.00 -18.54 -3.56
N VAL A 470 -29.59 -17.63 -2.77
CA VAL A 470 -30.32 -16.46 -3.30
C VAL A 470 -29.40 -15.53 -4.09
N GLU A 471 -28.21 -15.24 -3.56
CA GLU A 471 -27.22 -14.38 -4.22
C GLU A 471 -26.70 -14.99 -5.54
N ASP A 472 -26.41 -16.29 -5.57
CA ASP A 472 -25.95 -16.96 -6.79
C ASP A 472 -27.04 -17.01 -7.86
N ILE A 473 -28.28 -17.33 -7.47
CA ILE A 473 -29.45 -17.26 -8.37
C ILE A 473 -29.61 -15.85 -8.94
N TYR A 474 -29.54 -14.83 -8.08
CA TYR A 474 -29.65 -13.43 -8.51
C TYR A 474 -28.53 -13.04 -9.48
N ALA A 475 -27.28 -13.39 -9.17
CA ALA A 475 -26.12 -13.11 -10.01
C ALA A 475 -26.24 -13.77 -11.39
N HIS A 476 -26.70 -15.01 -11.44
CA HIS A 476 -26.93 -15.75 -12.68
C HIS A 476 -28.06 -15.11 -13.50
N ILE A 477 -29.21 -14.84 -12.89
CA ILE A 477 -30.37 -14.23 -13.56
C ILE A 477 -30.06 -12.81 -14.06
N PHE A 478 -29.26 -12.04 -13.33
CA PHE A 478 -28.81 -10.73 -13.78
C PHE A 478 -27.97 -10.79 -15.08
N ILE A 479 -27.04 -11.76 -15.16
CA ILE A 479 -26.24 -11.98 -16.37
C ILE A 479 -27.13 -12.35 -17.55
N LEU A 480 -28.07 -13.28 -17.36
CA LEU A 480 -29.05 -13.65 -18.38
C LEU A 480 -29.89 -12.45 -18.82
N LYS A 481 -30.39 -11.65 -17.88
CA LYS A 481 -31.16 -10.44 -18.19
C LYS A 481 -30.38 -9.47 -19.06
N CYS A 482 -29.10 -9.24 -18.76
CA CYS A 482 -28.24 -8.38 -19.58
C CYS A 482 -28.04 -8.94 -21.00
N TRP A 483 -27.83 -10.25 -21.14
CA TRP A 483 -27.75 -10.90 -22.46
C TRP A 483 -29.05 -10.75 -23.24
N ARG A 484 -30.21 -11.03 -22.65
CA ARG A 484 -31.53 -10.88 -23.28
C ARG A 484 -31.83 -9.44 -23.70
N GLU A 485 -31.53 -8.46 -22.86
CA GLU A 485 -31.66 -7.03 -23.23
C GLU A 485 -30.73 -6.65 -24.38
N SER A 486 -29.53 -7.21 -24.42
CA SER A 486 -28.59 -6.97 -25.51
C SER A 486 -29.05 -7.57 -26.84
N GLU A 487 -29.64 -8.76 -26.81
CA GLU A 487 -30.23 -9.42 -27.97
C GLU A 487 -31.48 -8.67 -28.47
N LYS A 488 -32.28 -8.13 -27.54
CA LYS A 488 -33.43 -7.28 -27.85
C LYS A 488 -33.02 -5.94 -28.48
N ARG A 489 -31.94 -5.33 -28.00
CA ARG A 489 -31.41 -4.06 -28.54
C ARG A 489 -30.72 -4.24 -29.89
N TYR A 490 -30.09 -5.39 -30.12
CA TYR A 490 -29.39 -5.72 -31.37
C TYR A 490 -29.91 -7.04 -31.96
N PRO A 491 -31.17 -7.07 -32.45
CA PRO A 491 -31.80 -8.29 -32.92
C PRO A 491 -31.09 -8.81 -34.17
N GLN A 492 -30.85 -10.12 -34.19
CA GLN A 492 -30.34 -10.82 -35.37
C GLN A 492 -31.50 -11.55 -36.05
N PRO A 493 -31.75 -11.31 -37.35
CA PRO A 493 -32.79 -12.03 -38.08
C PRO A 493 -32.46 -13.53 -38.13
N ARG A 494 -33.51 -14.35 -38.08
CA ARG A 494 -33.39 -15.81 -38.06
C ARG A 494 -32.76 -16.34 -39.35
N GLY A 495 -31.94 -17.38 -39.24
CA GLY A 495 -31.32 -18.06 -40.38
C GLY A 495 -30.14 -17.34 -41.03
N GLN A 496 -29.68 -16.20 -40.51
CA GLN A 496 -28.52 -15.50 -41.04
C GLN A 496 -27.18 -16.02 -40.49
N LYS A 497 -26.15 -16.00 -41.35
CA LYS A 497 -24.78 -16.37 -40.99
C LYS A 497 -24.21 -15.33 -40.02
N LYS A 498 -23.58 -15.78 -38.93
CA LYS A 498 -22.82 -14.90 -38.01
C LYS A 498 -21.68 -14.21 -38.76
N LYS A 499 -21.43 -12.93 -38.46
CA LYS A 499 -20.37 -12.12 -39.08
C LYS A 499 -19.01 -12.81 -38.91
N LYS A 500 -18.25 -12.90 -40.02
CA LYS A 500 -16.90 -13.51 -40.04
C LYS A 500 -15.97 -12.88 -38.99
N VAL A 501 -16.02 -11.56 -38.83
CA VAL A 501 -15.20 -10.80 -37.86
C VAL A 501 -15.36 -11.33 -36.44
N VAL A 502 -16.59 -11.61 -35.99
CA VAL A 502 -16.84 -12.12 -34.63
C VAL A 502 -16.30 -13.55 -34.47
N LYS A 503 -16.46 -14.39 -35.50
CA LYS A 503 -15.95 -15.77 -35.49
C LYS A 503 -14.43 -15.83 -35.43
N TYR A 504 -13.74 -15.12 -36.32
CA TYR A 504 -12.28 -15.11 -36.38
C TYR A 504 -11.67 -14.32 -35.21
N GLY A 505 -12.33 -13.26 -34.73
CA GLY A 505 -11.87 -12.49 -33.57
C GLY A 505 -11.94 -13.30 -32.28
N MET A 506 -13.14 -13.77 -31.90
CA MET A 506 -13.32 -14.53 -30.65
C MET A 506 -12.61 -15.89 -30.71
N GLY A 507 -12.76 -16.63 -31.81
CA GLY A 507 -12.10 -17.92 -31.99
C GLY A 507 -10.58 -17.79 -32.06
N GLY A 508 -10.08 -16.79 -32.80
CA GLY A 508 -8.64 -16.51 -32.89
C GLY A 508 -8.03 -16.11 -31.55
N MET A 509 -8.73 -15.30 -30.76
CA MET A 509 -8.29 -14.91 -29.41
C MET A 509 -8.17 -16.15 -28.49
N ILE A 510 -9.16 -17.05 -28.49
CA ILE A 510 -9.12 -18.28 -27.69
C ILE A 510 -7.95 -19.18 -28.13
N ILE A 511 -7.72 -19.33 -29.44
CA ILE A 511 -6.61 -20.14 -29.98
C ILE A 511 -5.26 -19.55 -29.56
N ILE A 512 -5.07 -18.23 -29.71
CA ILE A 512 -3.84 -17.55 -29.31
C ILE A 512 -3.61 -17.70 -27.80
N LEU A 513 -4.64 -17.51 -26.98
CA LEU A 513 -4.55 -17.66 -25.53
C LEU A 513 -4.14 -19.09 -25.13
N LEU A 514 -4.70 -20.11 -25.78
CA LEU A 514 -4.32 -21.50 -25.55
C LEU A 514 -2.86 -21.78 -25.94
N ILE A 515 -2.41 -21.24 -27.09
CA ILE A 515 -1.01 -21.34 -27.51
C ILE A 515 -0.09 -20.64 -26.50
N CYS A 516 -0.43 -19.44 -26.06
CA CYS A 516 0.33 -18.70 -25.05
C CYS A 516 0.46 -19.49 -23.75
N ILE A 517 -0.63 -20.09 -23.23
CA ILE A 517 -0.60 -20.90 -22.00
C ILE A 517 0.39 -22.06 -22.11
N VAL A 518 0.47 -22.72 -23.26
CA VAL A 518 1.36 -23.88 -23.47
C VAL A 518 2.80 -23.44 -23.75
N TRP A 519 3.01 -22.43 -24.59
CA TRP A 519 4.35 -22.09 -25.10
C TRP A 519 5.08 -21.01 -24.29
N PHE A 520 4.36 -20.07 -23.67
CA PHE A 520 4.98 -18.98 -22.91
C PHE A 520 5.84 -19.49 -21.73
N PRO A 521 5.40 -20.49 -20.93
CA PRO A 521 6.24 -21.03 -19.88
C PRO A 521 7.54 -21.65 -20.41
N LEU A 522 7.53 -22.29 -21.59
CA LEU A 522 8.73 -22.86 -22.20
C LEU A 522 9.73 -21.77 -22.61
N LEU A 523 9.24 -20.66 -23.18
CA LEU A 523 10.07 -19.50 -23.52
C LEU A 523 10.63 -18.80 -22.27
N PHE A 524 9.82 -18.66 -21.23
CA PHE A 524 10.27 -18.05 -19.98
C PHE A 524 11.36 -18.90 -19.29
N MET A 525 11.22 -20.23 -19.32
CA MET A 525 12.21 -21.14 -18.73
C MET A 525 13.55 -21.15 -19.46
N SER A 526 13.57 -20.93 -20.79
CA SER A 526 14.84 -20.83 -21.53
C SER A 526 15.60 -19.54 -21.16
N LEU A 527 14.88 -18.45 -20.86
CA LEU A 527 15.46 -17.19 -20.41
C LEU A 527 16.07 -17.31 -19.00
N ILE A 528 15.40 -17.99 -18.06
CA ILE A 528 15.89 -18.12 -16.68
C ILE A 528 17.20 -18.90 -16.59
N LYS A 529 17.37 -19.96 -17.40
CA LYS A 529 18.63 -20.74 -17.42
C LYS A 529 19.82 -20.00 -18.02
N SER A 530 19.61 -18.82 -18.61
CA SER A 530 20.69 -18.00 -19.18
C SER A 530 21.37 -17.08 -18.16
N VAL A 531 20.85 -16.97 -16.92
CA VAL A 531 21.52 -16.22 -15.85
C VAL A 531 22.78 -16.99 -15.44
N ALA A 532 23.91 -16.50 -15.92
CA ALA A 532 25.23 -17.10 -15.81
C ALA A 532 25.56 -17.51 -14.36
N GLY A 533 26.05 -18.74 -14.18
CA GLY A 533 26.56 -19.18 -12.88
C GLY A 533 27.68 -18.24 -12.39
N ILE A 534 27.76 -18.07 -11.07
CA ILE A 534 28.75 -17.20 -10.43
C ILE A 534 30.08 -17.97 -10.36
N THR A 535 31.19 -17.27 -10.63
CA THR A 535 32.55 -17.84 -10.57
C THR A 535 32.93 -18.19 -9.13
N ASN A 536 33.23 -19.46 -8.84
CA ASN A 536 33.58 -19.90 -7.48
C ASN A 536 35.09 -20.00 -7.27
N LYS A 537 35.76 -18.87 -7.05
CA LYS A 537 37.22 -18.84 -6.85
C LYS A 537 37.62 -19.47 -5.50
N PRO A 538 38.73 -20.23 -5.43
CA PRO A 538 39.22 -20.75 -4.16
C PRO A 538 39.71 -19.59 -3.27
N LEU A 539 39.39 -19.62 -1.98
CA LEU A 539 39.86 -18.63 -1.00
C LEU A 539 41.22 -19.01 -0.39
N ASP A 540 41.48 -20.30 -0.27
CA ASP A 540 42.71 -20.88 0.23
C ASP A 540 43.03 -22.16 -0.55
N VAL A 541 44.30 -22.35 -0.86
CA VAL A 541 44.80 -23.53 -1.57
C VAL A 541 45.94 -24.12 -0.75
N SER A 542 45.64 -25.21 -0.05
CA SER A 542 46.62 -25.89 0.79
C SER A 542 47.16 -27.17 0.13
N ILE A 543 48.48 -27.29 0.07
CA ILE A 543 49.17 -28.50 -0.38
C ILE A 543 49.88 -29.13 0.81
N LYS A 544 49.66 -30.44 0.99
CA LYS A 544 50.34 -31.26 2.00
C LYS A 544 51.02 -32.44 1.32
N ILE A 545 52.32 -32.58 1.51
CA ILE A 545 53.08 -33.73 1.04
C ILE A 545 53.51 -34.55 2.26
N THR A 546 53.13 -35.83 2.28
CA THR A 546 53.49 -36.80 3.32
C THR A 546 54.30 -37.92 2.71
N LEU A 547 55.19 -38.51 3.50
CA LEU A 547 55.89 -39.75 3.13
C LEU A 547 55.25 -40.87 3.96
N GLY A 548 54.46 -41.74 3.32
CA GLY A 548 53.69 -42.78 4.01
C GLY A 548 52.74 -42.21 5.09
N GLY A 549 52.67 -42.90 6.23
CA GLY A 549 51.87 -42.51 7.40
C GLY A 549 52.58 -41.58 8.39
N TYR A 550 53.74 -41.01 8.02
CA TYR A 550 54.49 -40.10 8.88
C TYR A 550 53.97 -38.66 8.79
N GLN A 551 54.44 -37.80 9.71
CA GLN A 551 54.12 -36.38 9.73
C GLN A 551 54.43 -35.73 8.35
N PRO A 552 53.54 -34.87 7.81
CA PRO A 552 53.76 -34.20 6.53
C PRO A 552 55.11 -33.48 6.52
N ILE A 553 55.86 -33.73 5.46
CA ILE A 553 57.16 -33.10 5.24
C ILE A 553 56.98 -31.66 4.76
N PHE A 554 55.92 -31.39 4.02
CA PHE A 554 55.63 -30.06 3.50
C PHE A 554 54.16 -29.74 3.72
N THR A 555 53.92 -28.58 4.33
CA THR A 555 52.58 -27.98 4.36
C THR A 555 52.69 -26.52 3.95
N MET A 556 51.89 -26.13 2.97
CA MET A 556 51.82 -24.77 2.47
C MET A 556 50.36 -24.43 2.16
N SER A 557 49.96 -23.20 2.44
CA SER A 557 48.63 -22.67 2.18
C SER A 557 48.79 -21.33 1.47
N ALA A 558 48.27 -21.23 0.25
CA ALA A 558 48.28 -20.01 -0.53
C ALA A 558 46.98 -19.23 -0.33
N GLN A 559 47.09 -18.01 0.19
CA GLN A 559 45.96 -17.10 0.46
C GLN A 559 46.03 -15.85 -0.42
N GLN A 560 44.89 -15.18 -0.61
CA GLN A 560 44.68 -13.91 -1.33
C GLN A 560 45.82 -13.39 -2.23
N SER A 561 46.91 -12.84 -1.69
CA SER A 561 48.02 -12.26 -2.49
C SER A 561 48.81 -13.27 -3.33
N GLN A 562 48.81 -14.54 -2.94
CA GLN A 562 49.43 -15.66 -3.64
C GLN A 562 48.50 -16.30 -4.69
N LEU A 563 47.20 -15.97 -4.65
CA LEU A 563 46.21 -16.37 -5.64
C LEU A 563 46.10 -15.28 -6.71
N LYS A 564 46.71 -15.53 -7.87
CA LYS A 564 46.81 -14.59 -8.99
C LYS A 564 45.76 -14.89 -10.04
N ASP A 565 45.05 -13.86 -10.45
CA ASP A 565 44.16 -13.91 -11.60
C ASP A 565 44.95 -13.84 -12.92
N LEU A 566 44.46 -14.51 -13.95
CA LEU A 566 45.07 -14.44 -15.28
C LEU A 566 44.70 -13.13 -15.99
N ASN A 567 45.71 -12.37 -16.40
CA ASN A 567 45.53 -11.23 -17.30
C ASN A 567 45.02 -11.67 -18.68
N GLN A 568 44.28 -10.79 -19.37
CA GLN A 568 43.68 -11.07 -20.68
C GLN A 568 44.72 -11.55 -21.72
N THR A 569 45.89 -10.92 -21.73
CA THR A 569 47.01 -11.29 -22.60
C THR A 569 47.57 -12.66 -22.22
N GLY A 570 47.76 -12.93 -20.93
CA GLY A 570 48.19 -14.23 -20.40
C GLY A 570 47.23 -15.36 -20.75
N PHE A 571 45.91 -15.13 -20.66
CA PHE A 571 44.88 -16.09 -21.05
C PHE A 571 44.89 -16.37 -22.56
N SER A 572 45.04 -15.33 -23.40
CA SER A 572 45.14 -15.52 -24.86
C SER A 572 46.39 -16.29 -25.29
N THR A 573 47.53 -16.05 -24.64
CA THR A 573 48.78 -16.81 -24.85
C THR A 573 48.64 -18.24 -24.35
N PHE A 574 47.95 -18.44 -23.22
CA PHE A 574 47.63 -19.77 -22.68
C PHE A 574 46.78 -20.58 -23.68
N LEU A 575 45.70 -20.00 -24.22
CA LEU A 575 44.89 -20.62 -25.27
C LEU A 575 45.71 -20.89 -26.54
N ALA A 576 46.57 -19.95 -26.94
CA ALA A 576 47.44 -20.12 -28.10
C ALA A 576 48.39 -21.33 -27.96
N SER A 577 48.86 -21.60 -26.74
CA SER A 577 49.75 -22.75 -26.44
C SER A 577 49.09 -24.12 -26.64
N TYR A 578 47.75 -24.19 -26.65
CA TYR A 578 46.98 -25.42 -26.83
C TYR A 578 46.28 -25.52 -28.19
N ARG A 579 46.59 -24.63 -29.16
CA ARG A 579 45.99 -24.64 -30.50
C ARG A 579 46.12 -25.96 -31.26
N GLY A 580 47.14 -26.77 -30.95
CA GLY A 580 47.36 -28.08 -31.57
C GLY A 580 46.58 -29.25 -30.95
N ASN A 581 45.88 -29.05 -29.82
CA ASN A 581 45.15 -30.11 -29.12
C ASN A 581 43.65 -29.79 -29.03
N THR A 582 42.84 -30.45 -29.87
CA THR A 582 41.39 -30.23 -29.97
C THR A 582 40.65 -30.54 -28.66
N ALA A 583 41.05 -31.59 -27.93
CA ALA A 583 40.39 -31.97 -26.67
C ALA A 583 40.66 -30.97 -25.54
N ALA A 584 41.85 -30.37 -25.52
CA ALA A 584 42.19 -29.29 -24.61
C ALA A 584 41.36 -28.03 -24.90
N LEU A 585 41.22 -27.64 -26.17
CA LEU A 585 40.44 -26.47 -26.57
C LEU A 585 38.95 -26.61 -26.22
N GLN A 586 38.33 -27.76 -26.48
CA GLN A 586 36.94 -28.02 -26.10
C GLN A 586 36.70 -27.91 -24.60
N PHE A 587 37.68 -28.33 -23.78
CA PHE A 587 37.62 -28.15 -22.33
C PHE A 587 37.76 -26.67 -21.94
N LEU A 588 38.71 -25.95 -22.55
CA LEU A 588 38.99 -24.55 -22.25
C LEU A 588 37.87 -23.60 -22.69
N GLU A 589 37.09 -23.94 -23.72
CA GLU A 589 35.89 -23.19 -24.11
C GLU A 589 34.84 -23.11 -23.00
N GLY A 590 34.83 -24.07 -22.07
CA GLY A 590 33.94 -24.08 -20.92
C GLY A 590 34.32 -23.11 -19.80
N TYR A 591 35.51 -22.49 -19.85
CA TYR A 591 36.04 -21.63 -18.78
C TYR A 591 36.46 -20.26 -19.31
N GLY A 592 36.03 -19.20 -18.61
CA GLY A 592 36.53 -17.85 -18.81
C GLY A 592 37.84 -17.61 -18.07
N LYS A 593 38.47 -16.46 -18.33
CA LYS A 593 39.67 -16.00 -17.59
C LYS A 593 39.46 -15.93 -16.07
N GLU A 594 38.24 -15.62 -15.65
CA GLU A 594 37.86 -15.39 -14.25
C GLU A 594 37.62 -16.71 -13.50
N ASP A 595 37.40 -17.80 -14.22
CA ASP A 595 37.21 -19.14 -13.67
C ASP A 595 38.56 -19.83 -13.38
N ILE A 596 39.66 -19.28 -13.89
CA ILE A 596 41.00 -19.85 -13.76
C ILE A 596 41.81 -19.02 -12.78
N THR A 597 42.21 -19.65 -11.68
CA THR A 597 43.07 -19.05 -10.66
C THR A 597 44.44 -19.71 -10.67
N LEU A 598 45.50 -18.91 -10.66
CA LEU A 598 46.87 -19.39 -10.48
C LEU A 598 47.25 -19.26 -9.00
N ALA A 599 47.48 -20.38 -8.32
CA ALA A 599 48.02 -20.39 -6.97
C ALA A 599 49.56 -20.49 -7.02
N ASP A 600 50.22 -19.43 -6.55
CA ASP A 600 51.67 -19.33 -6.42
C ASP A 600 52.05 -19.70 -4.98
N LEU A 601 52.41 -20.96 -4.75
CA LEU A 601 52.77 -21.46 -3.43
C LEU A 601 54.27 -21.29 -3.21
N GLU A 602 54.66 -20.79 -2.05
CA GLU A 602 56.06 -20.64 -1.69
C GLU A 602 56.75 -22.00 -1.52
N GLY A 603 58.04 -22.05 -1.84
CA GLY A 603 58.82 -23.29 -1.79
C GLY A 603 59.12 -23.76 -0.37
N ASN A 604 59.12 -22.89 0.64
CA ASN A 604 59.41 -23.25 2.03
C ASN A 604 58.16 -23.76 2.74
N SER A 605 58.23 -24.83 3.53
CA SER A 605 57.09 -25.28 4.35
C SER A 605 56.73 -24.25 5.44
N ASN A 606 55.43 -23.98 5.64
CA ASN A 606 54.93 -23.10 6.71
C ASN A 606 55.12 -23.70 8.12
N SER A 607 55.27 -25.02 8.19
CA SER A 607 55.48 -25.76 9.44
C SER A 607 56.89 -26.36 9.52
N LEU A 608 57.49 -26.29 10.71
CA LEU A 608 58.69 -27.06 11.07
C LEU A 608 58.39 -28.56 11.05
N TRP A 609 59.37 -29.37 10.67
CA TRP A 609 59.25 -30.83 10.65
C TRP A 609 59.64 -31.43 12.01
N THR A 610 58.64 -31.68 12.86
CA THR A 610 58.81 -32.11 14.26
C THR A 610 58.66 -33.62 14.45
N ILE A 611 59.23 -34.43 13.54
CA ILE A 611 59.13 -35.88 13.62
C ILE A 611 59.83 -36.41 14.88
N SER A 612 59.24 -37.40 15.56
CA SER A 612 59.89 -38.02 16.72
C SER A 612 61.15 -38.81 16.28
N PRO A 613 62.24 -38.80 17.07
CA PRO A 613 63.45 -39.57 16.76
C PRO A 613 63.18 -41.05 16.41
N PRO A 614 62.34 -41.82 17.15
CA PRO A 614 62.05 -43.21 16.78
C PRO A 614 61.24 -43.34 15.49
N SER A 615 60.34 -42.39 15.18
CA SER A 615 59.63 -42.37 13.89
C SER A 615 60.57 -42.08 12.72
N ARG A 616 61.55 -41.19 12.92
CA ARG A 616 62.58 -40.85 11.93
C ARG A 616 63.47 -42.05 11.64
N GLU A 617 63.90 -42.78 12.68
CA GLU A 617 64.70 -43.99 12.53
C GLU A 617 63.92 -45.12 11.83
N LYS A 618 62.64 -45.32 12.19
CA LYS A 618 61.75 -46.25 11.46
C LYS A 618 61.55 -45.85 9.99
N MET A 619 61.40 -44.56 9.71
CA MET A 619 61.28 -44.06 8.33
C MET A 619 62.56 -44.31 7.53
N ILE A 620 63.73 -44.10 8.14
CA ILE A 620 65.03 -44.40 7.53
C ILE A 620 65.20 -45.90 7.30
N GLN A 621 64.84 -46.74 8.26
CA GLN A 621 64.87 -48.20 8.13
C GLN A 621 63.89 -48.70 7.05
N GLY A 622 62.67 -48.17 7.00
CA GLY A 622 61.68 -48.49 5.98
C GLY A 622 62.06 -48.02 4.57
N LEU A 623 62.91 -46.98 4.45
CA LEU A 623 63.51 -46.55 3.18
C LEU A 623 64.67 -47.46 2.71
N LEU A 624 65.27 -48.24 3.61
CA LEU A 624 66.42 -49.11 3.34
C LEU A 624 66.02 -50.57 3.06
N ASP A 625 64.79 -50.97 3.38
CA ASP A 625 64.26 -52.31 3.15
C ASP A 625 63.74 -52.44 1.70
N PHE A 626 64.38 -53.30 0.89
CA PHE A 626 64.08 -53.47 -0.54
C PHE A 626 62.87 -54.38 -0.83
N SER A 627 62.26 -54.99 0.20
CA SER A 627 61.20 -56.00 0.05
C SER A 627 59.77 -55.47 0.20
N ALA A 628 59.60 -54.20 0.58
CA ALA A 628 58.31 -53.52 0.64
C ALA A 628 58.17 -52.53 -0.53
N GLU A 629 57.02 -52.52 -1.22
CA GLU A 629 56.70 -51.46 -2.19
C GLU A 629 56.51 -50.13 -1.44
N PHE A 630 57.62 -49.40 -1.31
CA PHE A 630 57.66 -48.07 -0.73
C PHE A 630 57.96 -47.04 -1.81
N THR A 631 56.97 -46.23 -2.18
CA THR A 631 57.14 -45.18 -3.18
C THR A 631 57.77 -43.93 -2.54
N VAL A 632 59.11 -43.88 -2.45
CA VAL A 632 59.87 -42.65 -2.16
C VAL A 632 61.24 -42.66 -2.87
N VAL A 633 61.57 -41.59 -3.59
CA VAL A 633 62.80 -41.44 -4.41
C VAL A 633 63.99 -40.96 -3.56
N LEU A 634 65.20 -41.56 -3.76
CA LEU A 634 66.40 -41.42 -2.90
C LEU A 634 67.70 -40.81 -3.55
N SER A 635 68.58 -40.20 -2.71
CA SER A 635 69.96 -39.63 -2.83
C SER A 635 70.33 -38.47 -1.81
N TRP A 636 71.55 -38.53 -1.25
CA TRP A 636 72.24 -37.78 -0.16
C TRP A 636 72.69 -36.33 -0.47
N THR A 637 72.54 -35.32 0.41
CA THR A 637 72.75 -33.85 0.09
C THR A 637 72.45 -33.48 -1.36
N ILE A 638 71.28 -33.93 -1.83
CA ILE A 638 70.92 -33.84 -3.23
C ILE A 638 69.52 -33.28 -3.32
N GLN A 639 69.41 -32.21 -4.11
CA GLN A 639 68.20 -31.78 -4.76
C GLN A 639 67.63 -32.98 -5.55
N ARG A 640 66.70 -33.74 -4.97
CA ARG A 640 66.08 -34.88 -5.65
C ARG A 640 64.92 -34.43 -6.50
N THR A 641 64.98 -34.72 -7.79
CA THR A 641 63.84 -34.52 -8.67
C THR A 641 62.90 -35.73 -8.56
N LEU A 642 61.78 -35.57 -7.85
CA LEU A 642 60.64 -36.47 -7.92
C LEU A 642 60.02 -36.35 -9.31
N ARG A 643 60.05 -37.44 -10.10
CA ARG A 643 59.47 -37.47 -11.45
C ARG A 643 57.99 -37.80 -11.37
N GLU A 644 57.18 -37.06 -12.12
CA GLU A 644 55.75 -37.33 -12.30
C GLU A 644 54.93 -37.36 -10.99
N VAL A 645 55.12 -36.37 -10.10
CA VAL A 645 54.38 -36.30 -8.81
C VAL A 645 53.37 -35.14 -8.77
N TYR A 646 53.61 -34.03 -9.47
CA TYR A 646 52.81 -32.82 -9.31
C TYR A 646 51.73 -32.63 -10.39
N PRO A 647 50.43 -32.60 -10.04
CA PRO A 647 49.38 -32.22 -10.98
C PRO A 647 49.41 -30.70 -11.20
N TYR A 648 49.71 -30.27 -12.42
CA TYR A 648 49.81 -28.83 -12.74
C TYR A 648 48.45 -28.15 -12.96
N TYR A 649 47.45 -28.92 -13.38
CA TYR A 649 46.09 -28.45 -13.67
C TYR A 649 45.06 -29.24 -12.87
N ILE A 650 44.28 -28.54 -12.04
CA ILE A 650 43.22 -29.12 -11.23
C ILE A 650 41.89 -28.46 -11.58
N LYS A 651 40.86 -29.27 -11.77
CA LYS A 651 39.47 -28.83 -11.81
C LYS A 651 38.89 -28.90 -10.40
N ALA A 652 38.38 -27.77 -9.93
CA ALA A 652 37.60 -27.63 -8.71
C ALA A 652 36.10 -27.57 -9.10
N PRO A 653 35.41 -28.72 -9.16
CA PRO A 653 33.97 -28.73 -9.39
C PRO A 653 33.23 -28.18 -8.17
N SER A 654 31.94 -27.92 -8.33
CA SER A 654 31.02 -27.58 -7.22
C SER A 654 30.84 -28.75 -6.22
N ASP A 655 31.19 -29.96 -6.63
CA ASP A 655 31.19 -31.17 -5.80
C ASP A 655 32.45 -31.25 -4.91
N SER A 656 32.41 -32.06 -3.85
CA SER A 656 33.46 -32.13 -2.82
C SER A 656 34.83 -32.65 -3.29
N LEU A 657 34.98 -33.14 -4.52
CA LEU A 657 36.21 -33.78 -5.02
C LEU A 657 36.81 -33.06 -6.22
N ALA A 658 37.92 -32.34 -5.99
CA ALA A 658 38.76 -31.79 -7.05
C ALA A 658 39.45 -32.90 -7.85
N LYS A 659 39.52 -32.75 -9.17
CA LYS A 659 40.09 -33.76 -10.09
C LYS A 659 41.18 -33.16 -10.97
N PRO A 660 42.30 -33.87 -11.21
CA PRO A 660 43.32 -33.40 -12.15
C PRO A 660 42.81 -33.44 -13.59
N ILE A 661 43.18 -32.44 -14.39
CA ILE A 661 42.69 -32.27 -15.76
C ILE A 661 43.61 -32.99 -16.74
N LYS A 662 43.23 -34.20 -17.13
CA LYS A 662 44.01 -35.04 -18.06
C LYS A 662 44.11 -34.44 -19.47
N GLN A 663 43.10 -33.67 -19.89
CA GLN A 663 43.02 -33.07 -21.22
C GLN A 663 44.11 -32.00 -21.49
N LEU A 664 44.63 -31.37 -20.44
CA LEU A 664 45.61 -30.27 -20.53
C LEU A 664 47.07 -30.74 -20.35
N LEU A 665 47.27 -32.00 -19.97
CA LEU A 665 48.58 -32.59 -19.72
C LEU A 665 49.10 -33.24 -21.02
N PRO A 666 50.22 -32.77 -21.61
CA PRO A 666 50.87 -33.49 -22.70
C PRO A 666 51.35 -34.84 -22.18
N ASP A 667 51.01 -35.92 -22.88
CA ASP A 667 51.36 -37.32 -22.58
C ASP A 667 50.84 -37.89 -21.23
N CYS A 668 49.85 -37.24 -20.58
CA CYS A 668 49.33 -37.63 -19.26
C CYS A 668 50.36 -37.66 -18.12
N LYS A 669 51.54 -37.04 -18.31
CA LYS A 669 52.63 -37.04 -17.32
C LYS A 669 52.55 -35.86 -16.37
N TRP A 670 52.70 -36.13 -15.07
CA TRP A 670 52.75 -35.10 -14.04
C TRP A 670 54.09 -34.36 -14.06
N LYS A 671 54.14 -33.18 -13.44
CA LYS A 671 55.37 -32.36 -13.39
C LYS A 671 56.33 -32.86 -12.32
N ASN A 672 57.60 -32.55 -12.55
CA ASN A 672 58.69 -32.92 -11.67
C ASN A 672 58.88 -31.87 -10.56
N ILE A 673 59.07 -32.30 -9.32
CA ILE A 673 59.37 -31.43 -8.17
C ILE A 673 60.73 -31.79 -7.61
N THR A 674 61.54 -30.79 -7.24
CA THR A 674 62.74 -31.00 -6.44
C THR A 674 62.45 -30.80 -4.96
N VAL A 675 62.91 -31.73 -4.13
CA VAL A 675 62.74 -31.70 -2.66
C VAL A 675 64.09 -31.55 -1.99
N SER A 676 64.23 -30.60 -1.07
CA SER A 676 65.42 -30.39 -0.23
C SER A 676 65.04 -30.27 1.25
N LEU A 677 65.91 -30.81 2.12
CA LEU A 677 65.79 -30.66 3.58
C LEU A 677 66.75 -29.55 4.02
N VAL A 678 66.21 -28.51 4.65
CA VAL A 678 67.00 -27.42 5.22
C VAL A 678 67.12 -27.65 6.72
N LYS A 679 68.37 -27.66 7.20
CA LYS A 679 68.71 -27.84 8.60
C LYS A 679 69.39 -26.58 9.11
N ASN A 680 68.77 -25.92 10.09
CA ASN A 680 69.36 -24.78 10.78
C ASN A 680 69.80 -25.20 12.19
N VAL A 681 71.07 -24.97 12.50
CA VAL A 681 71.68 -25.32 13.79
C VAL A 681 71.94 -24.01 14.53
N SER A 682 71.11 -23.74 15.54
CA SER A 682 71.22 -22.58 16.42
C SER A 682 71.51 -23.02 17.85
N SER A 683 71.95 -22.10 18.73
CA SER A 683 72.22 -22.39 20.15
C SER A 683 70.99 -22.87 20.93
N GLU A 684 69.78 -22.67 20.41
CA GLU A 684 68.50 -23.10 21.00
C GLU A 684 68.02 -24.49 20.52
N GLY A 685 68.74 -25.12 19.59
CA GLY A 685 68.41 -26.46 19.07
C GLY A 685 68.48 -26.56 17.54
N VAL A 686 68.26 -27.79 17.05
CA VAL A 686 68.22 -28.13 15.64
C VAL A 686 66.79 -27.95 15.12
N ARG A 687 66.61 -27.07 14.12
CA ARG A 687 65.33 -26.90 13.41
C ARG A 687 65.48 -27.42 11.98
N GLU A 688 64.58 -28.31 11.58
CA GLU A 688 64.54 -28.91 10.24
C GLU A 688 63.21 -28.56 9.55
N TRP A 689 63.25 -28.15 8.29
CA TRP A 689 62.06 -27.98 7.45
C TRP A 689 62.37 -28.37 6.00
N TRP A 690 61.34 -28.69 5.25
CA TRP A 690 61.46 -29.09 3.85
C TRP A 690 61.16 -27.93 2.91
N VAL A 691 61.86 -27.93 1.78
CA VAL A 691 61.70 -26.96 0.69
C VAL A 691 61.41 -27.72 -0.60
N LEU A 692 60.44 -27.22 -1.35
CA LEU A 692 59.99 -27.76 -2.62
C LEU A 692 60.20 -26.73 -3.72
N ASN A 693 60.60 -27.20 -4.90
CA ASN A 693 60.70 -26.35 -6.08
C ASN A 693 60.23 -27.09 -7.33
N GLN A 694 59.39 -26.44 -8.13
CA GLN A 694 58.87 -27.02 -9.37
C GLN A 694 59.78 -26.73 -10.57
N LEU A 695 60.07 -27.75 -11.36
CA LEU A 695 60.82 -27.60 -12.62
C LEU A 695 59.87 -27.23 -13.77
N GLY A 696 60.19 -26.14 -14.49
CA GLY A 696 59.45 -25.69 -15.68
C GLY A 696 58.20 -24.86 -15.39
N LYS A 697 58.37 -23.78 -14.61
CA LYS A 697 57.35 -22.74 -14.33
C LYS A 697 57.03 -21.93 -15.58
N ARG A 698 55.78 -21.44 -15.71
CA ARG A 698 55.35 -20.65 -16.88
C ARG A 698 55.29 -19.15 -16.62
N PHE A 699 55.09 -18.70 -15.38
CA PHE A 699 54.75 -17.30 -15.10
C PHE A 699 55.61 -16.64 -14.01
N THR A 700 56.06 -17.36 -12.97
CA THR A 700 56.88 -16.79 -11.89
C THR A 700 58.32 -17.33 -11.88
N SER A 701 59.29 -16.40 -11.73
CA SER A 701 60.73 -16.67 -11.70
C SER A 701 61.35 -16.63 -10.30
N SER A 702 60.55 -16.78 -9.23
CA SER A 702 61.15 -17.04 -7.91
C SER A 702 61.86 -18.40 -7.96
N GLU A 703 63.09 -18.47 -7.47
CA GLU A 703 63.91 -19.68 -7.62
C GLU A 703 63.32 -20.89 -6.88
N GLU A 704 62.50 -20.68 -5.83
CA GLU A 704 61.90 -21.75 -5.01
C GLU A 704 60.39 -21.51 -4.77
N SER A 705 59.53 -22.08 -5.63
CA SER A 705 58.07 -21.99 -5.54
C SER A 705 57.38 -23.09 -6.36
N LEU A 706 56.07 -23.25 -6.16
CA LEU A 706 55.19 -24.17 -6.88
C LEU A 706 54.02 -23.37 -7.51
N GLU A 707 53.68 -23.66 -8.76
CA GLU A 707 52.57 -23.03 -9.48
C GLU A 707 51.44 -24.05 -9.70
N LEU A 708 50.23 -23.75 -9.23
CA LEU A 708 49.05 -24.60 -9.44
C LEU A 708 47.96 -23.85 -10.20
N PHE A 709 47.49 -24.40 -11.32
CA PHE A 709 46.33 -23.87 -12.03
C PHE A 709 45.05 -24.55 -11.56
N ILE A 710 44.09 -23.74 -11.13
CA ILE A 710 42.80 -24.20 -10.62
C ILE A 710 41.71 -23.68 -11.56
N PHE A 711 40.93 -24.60 -12.10
CA PHE A 711 39.75 -24.34 -12.90
C PHE A 711 38.51 -24.52 -12.05
N SER A 712 37.88 -23.42 -11.66
CA SER A 712 36.69 -23.44 -10.83
C SER A 712 35.43 -23.53 -11.69
N ASP A 713 34.56 -24.50 -11.39
CA ASP A 713 33.24 -24.54 -12.02
C ASP A 713 32.36 -23.40 -11.49
N LYS A 714 31.56 -22.82 -12.39
CA LYS A 714 30.55 -21.84 -12.00
C LYS A 714 29.44 -22.52 -11.21
N VAL A 715 29.05 -21.90 -10.10
CA VAL A 715 28.01 -22.41 -9.22
C VAL A 715 26.74 -21.62 -9.47
N SER A 716 25.63 -22.33 -9.65
CA SER A 716 24.31 -21.70 -9.63
C SER A 716 23.92 -21.39 -8.19
N PRO A 717 23.26 -20.25 -7.91
CA PRO A 717 22.73 -19.95 -6.58
C PRO A 717 21.93 -21.14 -6.03
N PRO A 718 22.06 -21.48 -4.73
CA PRO A 718 21.41 -22.66 -4.14
C PRO A 718 19.89 -22.64 -4.28
N SER A 719 19.27 -21.46 -4.39
CA SER A 719 17.84 -21.27 -4.67
C SER A 719 17.37 -21.84 -6.01
N LEU A 720 18.25 -21.92 -7.01
CA LEU A 720 17.97 -22.49 -8.33
C LEU A 720 18.41 -23.96 -8.46
N GLY A 721 19.12 -24.50 -7.47
CA GLY A 721 19.62 -25.88 -7.47
C GLY A 721 18.52 -26.95 -7.42
N PHE A 722 17.41 -26.67 -6.72
CA PHE A 722 16.22 -27.55 -6.70
C PHE A 722 15.52 -27.63 -8.07
N LEU A 723 15.76 -26.64 -8.93
CA LEU A 723 15.21 -26.55 -10.29
C LEU A 723 16.08 -27.27 -11.34
N ALA A 724 17.09 -28.07 -10.96
CA ALA A 724 17.95 -28.74 -11.93
C ALA A 724 17.19 -29.79 -12.78
N GLY A 725 16.91 -29.42 -14.04
CA GLY A 725 16.61 -30.33 -15.16
C GLY A 725 15.21 -30.96 -15.18
N TYR A 726 15.01 -32.04 -14.41
CA TYR A 726 13.82 -32.89 -14.49
C TYR A 726 12.64 -32.37 -13.65
N GLY A 727 12.92 -31.67 -12.54
CA GLY A 727 11.88 -31.07 -11.69
C GLY A 727 11.06 -29.98 -12.38
N ILE A 728 11.72 -29.12 -13.17
CA ILE A 728 11.04 -28.04 -13.92
C ILE A 728 10.11 -28.61 -14.99
N MET A 729 10.56 -29.62 -15.74
CA MET A 729 9.73 -30.21 -16.78
C MET A 729 8.50 -30.92 -16.18
N GLY A 730 8.65 -31.52 -14.99
CA GLY A 730 7.54 -32.06 -14.21
C GLY A 730 6.56 -30.98 -13.73
N LEU A 731 7.07 -29.85 -13.20
CA LEU A 731 6.25 -28.70 -12.79
C LEU A 731 5.51 -28.07 -13.98
N TYR A 732 6.18 -27.93 -15.12
CA TYR A 732 5.57 -27.46 -16.36
C TYR A 732 4.43 -28.39 -16.80
N ALA A 733 4.71 -29.70 -16.87
CA ALA A 733 3.71 -30.68 -17.26
C ALA A 733 2.51 -30.68 -16.29
N SER A 734 2.73 -30.56 -14.98
CA SER A 734 1.64 -30.51 -14.00
C SER A 734 0.79 -29.24 -14.15
N VAL A 735 1.40 -28.06 -14.30
CA VAL A 735 0.67 -26.80 -14.53
C VAL A 735 -0.15 -26.88 -15.82
N VAL A 736 0.43 -27.36 -16.92
CA VAL A 736 -0.29 -27.50 -18.20
C VAL A 736 -1.44 -28.49 -18.10
N LEU A 737 -1.26 -29.63 -17.41
CA LEU A 737 -2.34 -30.60 -17.20
C LEU A 737 -3.47 -30.04 -16.32
N VAL A 738 -3.13 -29.29 -15.27
CA VAL A 738 -4.11 -28.63 -14.39
C VAL A 738 -4.90 -27.58 -15.17
N ILE A 739 -4.23 -26.69 -15.92
CA ILE A 739 -4.91 -25.70 -16.76
C ILE A 739 -5.75 -26.40 -17.84
N GLY A 740 -5.23 -27.46 -18.46
CA GLY A 740 -5.97 -28.26 -19.43
C GLY A 740 -7.25 -28.87 -18.84
N LYS A 741 -7.22 -29.33 -17.58
CA LYS A 741 -8.40 -29.80 -16.86
C LYS A 741 -9.43 -28.68 -16.66
N PHE A 742 -9.00 -27.50 -16.20
CA PHE A 742 -9.90 -26.34 -16.06
C PHE A 742 -10.53 -25.92 -17.38
N VAL A 743 -9.74 -25.86 -18.47
CA VAL A 743 -10.26 -25.57 -19.81
C VAL A 743 -11.29 -26.62 -20.22
N ARG A 744 -11.07 -27.90 -19.91
CA ARG A 744 -12.02 -28.98 -20.23
C ARG A 744 -13.35 -28.82 -19.48
N GLU A 745 -13.34 -28.40 -18.21
CA GLU A 745 -14.56 -28.18 -17.42
C GLU A 745 -15.49 -27.15 -18.06
N PHE A 746 -14.94 -26.08 -18.66
CA PHE A 746 -15.73 -25.09 -19.41
C PHE A 746 -16.45 -25.67 -20.64
N PHE A 747 -15.93 -26.72 -21.29
CA PHE A 747 -16.54 -27.31 -22.48
C PHE A 747 -17.44 -28.50 -22.18
N SER A 748 -17.11 -29.34 -21.20
CA SER A 748 -17.85 -30.59 -20.94
C SER A 748 -19.08 -30.40 -20.04
N GLY A 749 -19.14 -29.34 -19.22
CA GLY A 749 -20.21 -29.14 -18.24
C GLY A 749 -21.49 -28.47 -18.77
N ILE A 750 -21.47 -27.90 -19.97
CA ILE A 750 -22.51 -26.99 -20.47
C ILE A 750 -23.89 -27.68 -20.57
N SER A 751 -23.95 -28.98 -20.91
CA SER A 751 -25.23 -29.67 -21.10
C SER A 751 -26.09 -29.75 -19.84
N HIS A 752 -25.48 -29.79 -18.66
CA HIS A 752 -26.19 -29.85 -17.40
C HIS A 752 -26.76 -28.50 -16.96
N SER A 753 -26.16 -27.38 -17.38
CA SER A 753 -26.60 -26.03 -17.03
C SER A 753 -27.65 -25.45 -17.98
N ILE A 754 -27.94 -26.10 -19.13
CA ILE A 754 -28.91 -25.62 -20.14
C ILE A 754 -30.26 -25.26 -19.52
N MET A 755 -30.77 -26.05 -18.57
CA MET A 755 -32.08 -25.81 -17.95
C MET A 755 -32.15 -24.50 -17.17
N PHE A 756 -31.00 -23.96 -16.74
CA PHE A 756 -30.91 -22.72 -15.97
C PHE A 756 -30.39 -21.55 -16.82
N GLU A 757 -29.56 -21.81 -17.84
CA GLU A 757 -28.97 -20.79 -18.72
C GLU A 757 -29.90 -20.35 -19.87
N GLU A 758 -30.65 -21.26 -20.47
CA GLU A 758 -31.46 -20.97 -21.66
C GLU A 758 -32.90 -20.58 -21.30
N LEU A 759 -33.04 -19.43 -20.62
CA LEU A 759 -34.33 -18.86 -20.24
C LEU A 759 -34.69 -17.67 -21.15
N PRO A 760 -35.88 -17.66 -21.82
CA PRO A 760 -36.23 -16.59 -22.75
C PRO A 760 -36.54 -15.27 -22.05
N ASN A 761 -37.42 -15.27 -21.04
CA ASN A 761 -37.76 -14.08 -20.27
C ASN A 761 -37.58 -14.33 -18.75
N VAL A 762 -36.64 -13.61 -18.13
CA VAL A 762 -36.28 -13.78 -16.72
C VAL A 762 -36.86 -12.71 -15.79
N ASP A 763 -37.69 -11.80 -16.31
CA ASP A 763 -38.11 -10.58 -15.59
C ASP A 763 -38.88 -10.88 -14.31
N ARG A 764 -39.70 -11.93 -14.32
CA ARG A 764 -40.48 -12.32 -13.15
C ARG A 764 -39.62 -12.95 -12.05
N ILE A 765 -38.56 -13.67 -12.43
CA ILE A 765 -37.61 -14.26 -11.48
C ILE A 765 -36.77 -13.15 -10.87
N LEU A 766 -36.26 -12.25 -11.72
CA LEU A 766 -35.51 -11.08 -11.26
C LEU A 766 -36.34 -10.23 -10.31
N LYS A 767 -37.62 -9.99 -10.64
CA LYS A 767 -38.56 -9.29 -9.76
C LYS A 767 -38.70 -9.99 -8.40
N LEU A 768 -38.89 -11.31 -8.40
CA LEU A 768 -38.97 -12.08 -7.15
C LEU A 768 -37.70 -11.93 -6.30
N CYS A 769 -36.51 -11.99 -6.91
CA CYS A 769 -35.25 -11.75 -6.19
C CYS A 769 -35.16 -10.32 -5.65
N THR A 770 -35.57 -9.31 -6.42
CA THR A 770 -35.56 -7.92 -5.93
C THR A 770 -36.58 -7.68 -4.84
N ASP A 771 -37.72 -8.38 -4.87
CA ASP A 771 -38.74 -8.32 -3.83
C ASP A 771 -38.21 -8.93 -2.53
N ILE A 772 -37.47 -10.05 -2.59
CA ILE A 772 -36.76 -10.62 -1.42
C ILE A 772 -35.80 -9.59 -0.80
N PHE A 773 -34.99 -8.91 -1.62
CA PHE A 773 -34.08 -7.88 -1.11
C PHE A 773 -34.80 -6.69 -0.50
N LEU A 774 -35.95 -6.31 -1.05
CA LEU A 774 -36.77 -5.21 -0.53
C LEU A 774 -37.37 -5.57 0.83
N VAL A 775 -37.93 -6.78 0.96
CA VAL A 775 -38.55 -7.28 2.20
C VAL A 775 -37.52 -7.43 3.32
N ARG A 776 -36.31 -7.87 2.98
CA ARG A 776 -35.17 -7.90 3.91
C ARG A 776 -34.83 -6.51 4.45
N GLU A 777 -34.94 -5.49 3.60
CA GLU A 777 -34.65 -4.11 4.02
C GLU A 777 -35.75 -3.48 4.85
N THR A 778 -37.02 -3.85 4.63
CA THR A 778 -38.14 -3.39 5.45
C THR A 778 -38.19 -4.10 6.81
N GLY A 779 -37.54 -5.27 6.94
CA GLY A 779 -37.52 -6.06 8.16
C GLY A 779 -38.76 -6.96 8.33
N GLU A 780 -39.54 -7.18 7.26
CA GLU A 780 -40.70 -8.09 7.27
C GLU A 780 -40.25 -9.54 7.02
N LEU A 781 -39.59 -10.13 8.02
CA LEU A 781 -38.88 -11.40 7.88
C LEU A 781 -39.77 -12.62 7.54
N GLU A 782 -41.04 -12.62 7.94
CA GLU A 782 -41.98 -13.70 7.59
C GLU A 782 -42.19 -13.79 6.06
N LEU A 783 -42.35 -12.62 5.42
CA LEU A 783 -42.52 -12.55 3.96
C LEU A 783 -41.22 -12.91 3.23
N GLU A 784 -40.05 -12.68 3.84
CA GLU A 784 -38.76 -13.13 3.28
C GLU A 784 -38.75 -14.66 3.13
N GLU A 785 -39.19 -15.39 4.15
CA GLU A 785 -39.24 -16.85 4.13
C GLU A 785 -40.22 -17.38 3.08
N ASP A 786 -41.41 -16.79 2.98
CA ASP A 786 -42.42 -17.17 1.99
C ASP A 786 -41.94 -16.96 0.55
N LEU A 787 -41.31 -15.82 0.27
CA LEU A 787 -40.77 -15.51 -1.05
C LEU A 787 -39.56 -16.39 -1.38
N TYR A 788 -38.72 -16.70 -0.40
CA TYR A 788 -37.60 -17.63 -0.56
C TYR A 788 -38.10 -19.05 -0.84
N ALA A 789 -39.09 -19.55 -0.09
CA ALA A 789 -39.69 -20.86 -0.32
C ALA A 789 -40.27 -20.97 -1.74
N LYS A 790 -40.92 -19.90 -2.22
CA LYS A 790 -41.41 -19.80 -3.60
C LYS A 790 -40.27 -19.83 -4.63
N LEU A 791 -39.16 -19.15 -4.37
CA LEU A 791 -37.98 -19.16 -5.24
C LEU A 791 -37.37 -20.57 -5.33
N ILE A 792 -37.21 -21.25 -4.20
CA ILE A 792 -36.69 -22.62 -4.16
C ILE A 792 -37.62 -23.60 -4.87
N PHE A 793 -38.94 -23.47 -4.68
CA PHE A 793 -39.92 -24.30 -5.38
C PHE A 793 -39.81 -24.14 -6.91
N LEU A 794 -39.61 -22.91 -7.40
CA LEU A 794 -39.40 -22.63 -8.81
C LEU A 794 -38.15 -23.32 -9.37
N TYR A 795 -37.03 -23.27 -8.63
CA TYR A 795 -35.77 -23.91 -9.03
C TYR A 795 -35.77 -25.43 -8.88
N ARG A 796 -36.65 -25.99 -8.04
CA ARG A 796 -36.82 -27.43 -7.86
C ARG A 796 -37.60 -28.11 -9.00
N SER A 797 -38.45 -27.37 -9.72
CA SER A 797 -39.29 -27.92 -10.80
C SER A 797 -39.05 -27.22 -12.15
N PRO A 798 -38.31 -27.85 -13.08
CA PRO A 798 -38.04 -27.29 -14.41
C PRO A 798 -39.30 -26.95 -15.21
N GLU A 799 -40.37 -27.73 -15.07
CA GLU A 799 -41.64 -27.47 -15.75
C GLU A 799 -42.27 -26.14 -15.33
N THR A 800 -42.21 -25.83 -14.03
CA THR A 800 -42.71 -24.55 -13.51
C THR A 800 -41.83 -23.40 -13.97
N MET A 801 -40.50 -23.59 -14.02
CA MET A 801 -39.56 -22.60 -14.54
C MET A 801 -39.85 -22.24 -16.00
N ILE A 802 -40.13 -23.23 -16.86
CA ILE A 802 -40.51 -23.01 -18.26
C ILE A 802 -41.83 -22.22 -18.34
N LYS A 803 -42.85 -22.60 -17.56
CA LYS A 803 -44.13 -21.88 -17.53
C LYS A 803 -43.97 -20.43 -17.08
N TRP A 804 -43.06 -20.17 -16.15
CA TRP A 804 -42.85 -18.84 -15.57
C TRP A 804 -42.02 -17.91 -16.47
N THR A 805 -41.07 -18.47 -17.24
CA THR A 805 -40.13 -17.73 -18.09
C THR A 805 -40.59 -17.57 -19.54
N ARG A 806 -41.77 -18.09 -19.89
CA ARG A 806 -42.35 -17.96 -21.23
C ARG A 806 -42.48 -16.48 -21.64
N GLU A 807 -42.03 -16.17 -22.86
CA GLU A 807 -42.23 -14.86 -23.49
C GLU A 807 -43.72 -14.55 -23.56
N LYS A 808 -44.10 -13.33 -23.14
CA LYS A 808 -45.50 -12.87 -23.12
C LYS A 808 -45.85 -12.10 -24.36
#